data_AF-A0A246FMD2-F1
#
_entry.id   AF-A0A246FMD2-F1
#
_cell.length_a   1.000
_cell.length_b   1.000
_cell.length_c   1.000
_cell.angle_alpha   90.00
_cell.angle_beta   90.00
_cell.angle_gamma   90.00
#
_symmetry.space_group_name_H-M   'P 1'
#
loop_
_entity.id
_entity.type
_entity.pdbx_description
1 polymer ?
#
loop_
_entity_poly.entity_id
_entity_poly.type
_entity_poly.pdbx_seq_one_letter_code
_entity_poly.pdbx_strand_id
1 'polypeptide(L)'
;MLLALCAGLAAGLAGWHYFTAEDAVLPLRPVAQLTPVPLTVAEVAVGLARLPVQANGYLLTQTYDVAGPFLRPGAALGLVVLLGVALAYFLAAASSLARPAFVAGMALVIFLLMSLNADLLGVFVTGKQYVLLVALAALVGPAYYFHAFRPDVSFGRRLGTFAFLVTGLGLLVFLRNPNPADYTALHLSAYFTVAGAVAFGLLVLWVGFENVHGLLWLNTQADTPAGRYGLWPFLLAAGLYLGALLLYYLNQSQLLVLPGLYLDPYLLLLPAVVVGWLGQRRRAATYADWVPPGAATVLYLVLVLLAAATLGYALATTNDPLLQAGRDFTALVFLGLGTAFLVYVLLNFGPLLRQKKAVHRVVFEPRRFPFYAMYALGLVVVVAVSLRNNFFVLDQVQAGSFNNLGDLARWESELAPDDLSRALVAERYYAESDDLDQHNHKASLGRAALYRFRLQRQNEINILRRALDRRPSPRLTLRLAALYNEPRDFFDRLAVLRAGLQAHPANAALNADLAQLYSRSSLTDSVAFYRARAAATAPNNPTLAANELAYRIQQQQWAAAAELVEATGSNASPAFQSNALVLAQLTGQPGTANVLPPDTTTSLDATNFALLYHDGLARATRHDTTLLPLLPALAANPANAAYLDQLTLLRAFSQHYGGRPVAAQNALLPLATGSGAGTAYYQQLQGLWLLDQHLPAPAAGRLHEARENGAPEAALPEAYALALTSQPDSARQVANQAAPGLTRRLLQAALDPELRTTYSQAPDSVQAQYLVLRGDELPATALLPAAAAITSPALRQVALLAQLPRALNAGQLVPVGQTLDQTAPAVGAVGASPWNVLRGELYVRGRQWPQLRDLVQKGVFAGFDTFQRLYFRATLAEADQQPKEAGRLYAQLVQQAPFVENGLVAAAAFHTRQGDASAAYNVLLRGIEYNPQSVPLLKAFVLSAVPIGLVEYAQQPLYRLGTLLSPTDYSIFRTEYDAALAARTASDGPWN
;
A
#
# COMPACT_ATOMS: atom_id res chain seq x y z
N MET A 1 31.65 -7.16 35.09
CA MET A 1 30.86 -8.02 34.18
C MET A 1 29.77 -7.23 33.48
N LEU A 2 28.81 -6.63 34.20
CA LEU A 2 27.73 -5.81 33.61
C LEU A 2 28.22 -4.74 32.62
N LEU A 3 29.18 -3.89 33.02
CA LEU A 3 29.76 -2.87 32.12
C LEU A 3 30.35 -3.45 30.82
N ALA A 4 31.03 -4.60 30.90
CA ALA A 4 31.60 -5.26 29.72
C ALA A 4 30.50 -5.82 28.81
N LEU A 5 29.40 -6.32 29.39
CA LEU A 5 28.23 -6.77 28.64
C LEU A 5 27.54 -5.59 27.94
N CYS A 6 27.37 -4.45 28.62
CA CYS A 6 26.85 -3.23 28.00
C CYS A 6 27.75 -2.72 26.86
N ALA A 7 29.07 -2.71 27.05
CA ALA A 7 30.02 -2.31 26.01
C ALA A 7 29.98 -3.27 24.81
N GLY A 8 29.91 -4.58 25.06
CA GLY A 8 29.76 -5.59 24.01
C GLY A 8 28.43 -5.45 23.26
N LEU A 9 27.33 -5.18 23.96
CA LEU A 9 26.02 -4.92 23.36
C LEU A 9 26.03 -3.64 22.51
N ALA A 10 26.64 -2.56 22.99
CA ALA A 10 26.77 -1.31 22.24
C ALA A 10 27.59 -1.51 20.95
N ALA A 11 28.69 -2.27 21.03
CA ALA A 11 29.49 -2.63 19.86
C ALA A 11 28.72 -3.53 18.88
N GLY A 12 27.95 -4.50 19.39
CA GLY A 12 27.07 -5.35 18.60
C GLY A 12 25.97 -4.55 17.87
N LEU A 13 25.34 -3.60 18.55
CA LEU A 13 24.35 -2.70 17.96
C LEU A 13 24.98 -1.76 16.91
N ALA A 14 26.18 -1.23 17.16
CA ALA A 14 26.91 -0.45 16.16
C ALA A 14 27.21 -1.30 14.91
N GLY A 15 27.65 -2.55 15.10
CA GLY A 15 27.85 -3.50 14.00
C GLY A 15 26.55 -3.82 13.25
N TRP A 16 25.44 -4.00 13.95
CA TRP A 16 24.12 -4.20 13.32
C TRP A 16 23.71 -2.98 12.50
N HIS A 17 23.83 -1.77 13.05
CA HIS A 17 23.49 -0.53 12.35
C HIS A 17 24.42 -0.25 11.17
N TYR A 18 25.69 -0.66 11.24
CA TYR A 18 26.62 -0.55 10.11
C TYR A 18 26.09 -1.21 8.82
N PHE A 19 25.37 -2.33 8.94
CA PHE A 19 24.80 -3.04 7.79
C PHE A 19 23.32 -2.70 7.50
N THR A 20 22.56 -2.26 8.49
CA THR A 20 21.09 -2.15 8.38
C THR A 20 20.54 -0.72 8.43
N ALA A 21 21.32 0.25 8.88
CA ALA A 21 20.79 1.58 9.18
C ALA A 21 20.31 2.33 7.94
N GLU A 22 20.97 2.18 6.78
CA GLU A 22 20.56 2.86 5.55
C GLU A 22 19.14 2.45 5.14
N ASP A 23 18.83 1.15 5.21
CA ASP A 23 17.49 0.59 4.96
C ASP A 23 16.47 1.00 6.02
N ALA A 24 16.90 1.14 7.27
CA ALA A 24 16.01 1.56 8.36
C ALA A 24 15.65 3.05 8.31
N VAL A 25 16.58 3.91 7.88
CA VAL A 25 16.37 5.37 7.80
C VAL A 25 15.71 5.77 6.49
N LEU A 26 16.15 5.18 5.37
CA LEU A 26 15.67 5.50 4.02
C LEU A 26 15.09 4.23 3.36
N PRO A 27 14.03 3.63 3.91
CA PRO A 27 13.50 2.38 3.37
C PRO A 27 13.00 2.61 1.94
N LEU A 28 13.53 1.77 1.06
CA LEU A 28 13.10 1.71 -0.32
C LEU A 28 11.78 0.94 -0.38
N ARG A 29 10.71 1.58 -0.87
CA ARG A 29 9.38 0.96 -0.94
C ARG A 29 8.88 0.95 -2.38
N PRO A 30 8.29 -0.17 -2.84
CA PRO A 30 7.55 -0.17 -4.09
C PRO A 30 6.26 0.64 -3.90
N VAL A 31 6.00 1.55 -4.83
CA VAL A 31 4.80 2.35 -4.95
C VAL A 31 4.01 1.82 -6.14
N ALA A 32 2.83 1.30 -5.86
CA ALA A 32 1.93 0.76 -6.87
C ALA A 32 1.28 1.87 -7.70
N GLN A 33 1.20 1.63 -9.00
CA GLN A 33 0.52 2.42 -10.00
C GLN A 33 -0.54 1.53 -10.66
N LEU A 34 -1.78 2.01 -10.66
CA LEU A 34 -2.93 1.31 -11.21
C LEU A 34 -3.23 1.87 -12.60
N THR A 35 -3.09 1.04 -13.63
CA THR A 35 -3.49 1.39 -15.00
C THR A 35 -4.81 0.71 -15.32
N PRO A 36 -5.91 1.46 -15.59
CA PRO A 36 -7.20 0.85 -15.85
C PRO A 36 -7.20 0.06 -17.17
N VAL A 37 -7.83 -1.11 -17.16
CA VAL A 37 -8.03 -1.97 -18.33
C VAL A 37 -9.47 -2.49 -18.31
N PRO A 38 -10.21 -2.43 -19.43
CA PRO A 38 -11.58 -2.92 -19.48
C PRO A 38 -11.63 -4.44 -19.28
N LEU A 39 -12.46 -4.88 -18.32
CA LEU A 39 -12.74 -6.28 -18.03
C LEU A 39 -14.22 -6.58 -18.22
N THR A 40 -14.52 -7.57 -19.06
CA THR A 40 -15.88 -8.09 -19.19
C THR A 40 -16.21 -8.93 -17.95
N VAL A 41 -17.20 -8.52 -17.18
CA VAL A 41 -17.70 -9.24 -15.99
C VAL A 41 -18.80 -10.22 -16.38
N ALA A 42 -19.71 -9.81 -17.26
CA ALA A 42 -20.77 -10.64 -17.80
C ALA A 42 -21.22 -10.14 -19.17
N GLU A 43 -22.22 -10.80 -19.76
CA GLU A 43 -22.88 -10.36 -20.99
C GLU A 43 -24.40 -10.37 -20.82
N VAL A 44 -25.06 -9.30 -21.23
CA VAL A 44 -26.52 -9.21 -21.29
C VAL A 44 -26.98 -9.66 -22.67
N ALA A 45 -27.87 -10.64 -22.71
CA ALA A 45 -28.39 -11.20 -23.94
C ALA A 45 -29.66 -10.46 -24.39
N VAL A 46 -29.65 -9.87 -25.60
CA VAL A 46 -30.84 -9.27 -26.21
C VAL A 46 -31.04 -9.84 -27.61
N GLY A 47 -31.86 -10.89 -27.72
CA GLY A 47 -32.00 -11.66 -28.96
C GLY A 47 -30.67 -12.31 -29.34
N LEU A 48 -30.12 -11.91 -30.48
CA LEU A 48 -28.80 -12.37 -30.95
C LEU A 48 -27.65 -11.51 -30.45
N ALA A 49 -27.92 -10.37 -29.81
CA ALA A 49 -26.88 -9.49 -29.28
C ALA A 49 -26.36 -9.99 -27.93
N ARG A 50 -25.04 -9.95 -27.77
CA ARG A 50 -24.34 -10.09 -26.49
C ARG A 50 -23.72 -8.74 -26.14
N LEU A 51 -24.32 -8.05 -25.19
CA LEU A 51 -23.90 -6.72 -24.75
C LEU A 51 -22.98 -6.89 -23.54
N PRO A 52 -21.69 -6.50 -23.64
CA PRO A 52 -20.74 -6.76 -22.57
C PRO A 52 -20.99 -5.81 -21.39
N VAL A 53 -20.98 -6.38 -20.18
CA VAL A 53 -20.96 -5.63 -18.92
C VAL A 53 -19.51 -5.42 -18.52
N GLN A 54 -19.00 -4.21 -18.72
CA GLN A 54 -17.61 -3.86 -18.48
C GLN A 54 -17.40 -3.30 -17.06
N ALA A 55 -16.25 -3.63 -16.48
CA ALA A 55 -15.71 -2.98 -15.29
C ALA A 55 -14.23 -2.64 -15.51
N ASN A 56 -13.74 -1.63 -14.78
CA ASN A 56 -12.32 -1.29 -14.84
C ASN A 56 -11.52 -2.29 -13.99
N GLY A 57 -10.79 -3.19 -14.63
CA GLY A 57 -9.65 -3.85 -14.01
C GLY A 57 -8.45 -2.91 -13.90
N TYR A 58 -7.43 -3.29 -13.14
CA TYR A 58 -6.23 -2.50 -12.93
C TYR A 58 -4.98 -3.34 -13.14
N LEU A 59 -4.18 -3.00 -14.15
CA LEU A 59 -2.81 -3.51 -14.23
C LEU A 59 -1.96 -2.80 -13.19
N LEU A 60 -1.42 -3.59 -12.27
CA LEU A 60 -0.53 -3.16 -11.21
C LEU A 60 0.90 -3.15 -11.72
N THR A 61 1.48 -1.97 -11.76
CA THR A 61 2.92 -1.80 -11.91
C THR A 61 3.46 -1.08 -10.68
N GLN A 62 4.74 -1.22 -10.39
CA GLN A 62 5.37 -0.69 -9.20
C GLN A 62 6.66 0.03 -9.58
N THR A 63 6.83 1.23 -9.05
CA THR A 63 8.09 1.99 -9.09
C THR A 63 8.61 2.19 -7.69
N TYR A 64 9.88 2.53 -7.51
CA TYR A 64 10.45 2.73 -6.19
C TYR A 64 10.37 4.19 -5.73
N ASP A 65 10.07 4.39 -4.45
CA ASP A 65 10.19 5.68 -3.76
C ASP A 65 10.86 5.46 -2.39
N VAL A 66 11.30 6.57 -1.79
CA VAL A 66 11.92 6.61 -0.46
C VAL A 66 11.00 7.38 0.47
N ALA A 67 10.58 6.74 1.56
CA ALA A 67 9.64 7.34 2.51
C ALA A 67 10.30 8.25 3.56
N GLY A 68 11.60 8.05 3.83
CA GLY A 68 12.35 8.73 4.89
C GLY A 68 13.01 10.08 4.49
N PRO A 69 14.00 10.56 5.27
CA PRO A 69 14.61 9.89 6.42
C PRO A 69 13.70 9.84 7.63
N PHE A 70 13.48 8.63 8.17
CA PHE A 70 12.76 8.45 9.43
C PHE A 70 13.65 8.82 10.62
N LEU A 71 13.06 9.50 11.61
CA LEU A 71 13.72 9.74 12.89
C LEU A 71 13.89 8.43 13.66
N ARG A 72 14.88 8.37 14.54
CA ARG A 72 15.26 7.15 15.28
C ARG A 72 15.21 7.37 16.80
N PRO A 73 14.04 7.70 17.38
CA PRO A 73 13.92 7.96 18.81
C PRO A 73 14.29 6.74 19.66
N GLY A 74 14.02 5.52 19.18
CA GLY A 74 14.45 4.28 19.86
C GLY A 74 15.99 4.15 19.96
N ALA A 75 16.73 4.56 18.92
CA ALA A 75 18.19 4.57 18.97
C ALA A 75 18.71 5.69 19.89
N ALA A 76 18.03 6.84 19.91
CA ALA A 76 18.32 7.94 20.83
C ALA A 76 18.11 7.51 22.30
N LEU A 77 17.02 6.81 22.60
CA LEU A 77 16.75 6.27 23.93
C LEU A 77 17.83 5.26 24.34
N GLY A 78 18.20 4.35 23.43
CA GLY A 78 19.31 3.42 23.66
C GLY A 78 20.61 4.14 24.03
N LEU A 79 20.97 5.18 23.28
CA LEU A 79 22.14 6.02 23.58
C LEU A 79 22.04 6.68 24.96
N VAL A 80 20.89 7.28 25.31
CA VAL A 80 20.69 7.94 26.62
C VAL A 80 20.78 6.96 27.78
N VAL A 81 20.22 5.75 27.64
CA VAL A 81 20.34 4.68 28.66
C VAL A 81 21.80 4.26 28.84
N LEU A 82 22.52 4.03 27.74
CA LEU A 82 23.94 3.66 27.80
C LEU A 82 24.82 4.80 28.36
N LEU A 83 24.48 6.05 28.07
CA LEU A 83 25.11 7.23 28.67
C LEU A 83 24.91 7.24 30.20
N GLY A 84 23.70 6.94 30.69
CA GLY A 84 23.43 6.84 32.12
C GLY A 84 24.28 5.75 32.81
N VAL A 85 24.37 4.57 32.19
CA VAL A 85 25.24 3.48 32.68
C VAL A 85 26.70 3.94 32.70
N ALA A 86 27.19 4.51 31.60
CA ALA A 86 28.56 5.00 31.48
C ALA A 86 28.87 6.06 32.54
N LEU A 87 27.96 7.01 32.77
CA LEU A 87 28.12 8.08 33.75
C LEU A 87 28.21 7.54 35.20
N ALA A 88 27.37 6.57 35.57
CA ALA A 88 27.42 5.95 36.89
C ALA A 88 28.76 5.22 37.14
N TYR A 89 29.22 4.43 36.16
CA TYR A 89 30.51 3.75 36.24
C TYR A 89 31.70 4.73 36.22
N PHE A 90 31.60 5.81 35.43
CA PHE A 90 32.63 6.85 35.38
C PHE A 90 32.77 7.56 36.71
N LEU A 91 31.67 8.01 37.33
CA LEU A 91 31.67 8.69 38.63
C LEU A 91 32.20 7.79 39.75
N ALA A 92 31.82 6.50 39.74
CA ALA A 92 32.34 5.52 40.69
C ALA A 92 33.86 5.35 40.57
N ALA A 93 34.41 5.30 39.35
CA ALA A 93 35.85 5.18 39.11
C ALA A 93 36.58 6.51 39.38
N ALA A 94 36.05 7.64 38.90
CA ALA A 94 36.64 8.96 39.03
C ALA A 94 36.82 9.36 40.50
N SER A 95 35.81 9.09 41.34
CA SER A 95 35.87 9.38 42.79
C SER A 95 36.96 8.63 43.56
N SER A 96 37.58 7.60 42.97
CA SER A 96 38.74 6.89 43.54
C SER A 96 40.10 7.33 43.01
N LEU A 97 40.14 8.25 42.03
CA LEU A 97 41.39 8.70 41.42
C LEU A 97 42.17 9.65 42.33
N ALA A 98 43.47 9.78 42.06
CA ALA A 98 44.31 10.80 42.68
C ALA A 98 43.80 12.22 42.34
N ARG A 99 44.06 13.19 43.21
CA ARG A 99 43.55 14.58 43.12
C ARG A 99 43.57 15.19 41.70
N PRO A 100 44.70 15.20 40.95
CA PRO A 100 44.70 15.81 39.62
C PRO A 100 43.79 15.08 38.63
N ALA A 101 43.75 13.75 38.68
CA ALA A 101 42.91 12.92 37.82
C ALA A 101 41.43 12.99 38.21
N PHE A 102 41.11 13.14 39.51
CA PHE A 102 39.75 13.41 39.99
C PHE A 102 39.23 14.75 39.46
N VAL A 103 40.02 15.82 39.57
CA VAL A 103 39.62 17.15 39.07
C VAL A 103 39.38 17.12 37.56
N ALA A 104 40.28 16.50 36.79
CA ALA A 104 40.10 16.34 35.35
C ALA A 104 38.84 15.52 35.01
N GLY A 105 38.62 14.40 35.72
CA GLY A 105 37.42 13.57 35.54
C GLY A 105 36.13 14.34 35.85
N MET A 106 36.13 15.14 36.91
CA MET A 106 34.95 15.94 37.28
C MET A 106 34.69 17.09 36.32
N ALA A 107 35.74 17.70 35.76
CA ALA A 107 35.58 18.69 34.69
C ALA A 107 34.85 18.08 33.49
N LEU A 108 35.21 16.87 33.06
CA LEU A 108 34.51 16.16 31.97
C LEU A 108 33.03 15.92 32.30
N VAL A 109 32.69 15.54 33.52
CA VAL A 109 31.29 15.37 33.94
C VAL A 109 30.53 16.69 33.94
N ILE A 110 31.14 17.77 34.43
CA ILE A 110 30.51 19.10 34.44
C ILE A 110 30.23 19.56 33.01
N PHE A 111 31.20 19.45 32.10
CA PHE A 111 31.02 19.79 30.69
C PHE A 111 29.96 18.92 30.01
N LEU A 112 29.93 17.62 30.30
CA LEU A 112 28.89 16.72 29.80
C LEU A 112 27.49 17.15 30.28
N LEU A 113 27.32 17.41 31.58
CA LEU A 113 26.02 17.82 32.11
C LEU A 113 25.56 19.17 31.54
N MET A 114 26.50 20.10 31.36
CA MET A 114 26.25 21.38 30.73
C MET A 114 25.86 21.22 29.24
N SER A 115 26.50 20.30 28.51
CA SER A 115 26.23 20.11 27.08
C SER A 115 24.84 19.56 26.83
N LEU A 116 24.30 18.69 27.70
CA LEU A 116 22.98 18.07 27.56
C LEU A 116 21.81 19.07 27.55
N ASN A 117 22.02 20.27 28.10
CA ASN A 117 21.05 21.36 28.12
C ASN A 117 19.63 20.92 28.54
N ALA A 118 19.56 20.09 29.59
CA ALA A 118 18.31 19.46 30.05
C ALA A 118 17.29 20.46 30.61
N ASP A 119 17.70 21.70 30.90
CA ASP A 119 16.81 22.77 31.36
C ASP A 119 15.80 23.21 30.28
N LEU A 120 16.11 22.99 28.99
CA LEU A 120 15.19 23.25 27.88
C LEU A 120 14.00 22.27 27.83
N LEU A 121 14.07 21.15 28.56
CA LEU A 121 13.00 20.15 28.61
C LEU A 121 11.81 20.57 29.48
N GLY A 122 11.84 21.76 30.10
CA GLY A 122 10.70 22.28 30.85
C GLY A 122 10.35 21.50 32.14
N VAL A 123 11.31 20.76 32.71
CA VAL A 123 11.14 19.93 33.92
C VAL A 123 10.75 20.75 35.16
N PHE A 124 11.28 21.96 35.27
CA PHE A 124 10.97 22.94 36.31
C PHE A 124 10.39 24.22 35.68
N VAL A 125 11.14 25.32 35.70
CA VAL A 125 10.76 26.59 35.08
C VAL A 125 11.65 26.82 33.87
N THR A 126 11.04 26.97 32.69
CA THR A 126 11.75 27.21 31.43
C THR A 126 12.64 28.46 31.53
N GLY A 127 13.90 28.35 31.09
CA GLY A 127 14.87 29.45 31.11
C GLY A 127 15.66 29.62 32.42
N LYS A 128 15.46 28.73 33.41
CA LYS A 128 16.29 28.65 34.62
C LYS A 128 17.10 27.36 34.63
N GLN A 129 18.36 27.41 35.09
CA GLN A 129 19.29 26.28 35.09
C GLN A 129 19.11 25.30 36.27
N TYR A 130 17.86 25.05 36.68
CA TYR A 130 17.58 24.26 37.88
C TYR A 130 17.93 22.78 37.74
N VAL A 131 17.69 22.18 36.56
CA VAL A 131 18.03 20.77 36.31
C VAL A 131 19.54 20.58 36.36
N LEU A 132 20.30 21.48 35.73
CA LEU A 132 21.76 21.45 35.79
C LEU A 132 22.29 21.59 37.22
N LEU A 133 21.78 22.56 37.99
CA LEU A 133 22.20 22.77 39.38
C LEU A 133 21.91 21.55 40.26
N VAL A 134 20.72 20.96 40.13
CA VAL A 134 20.35 19.73 40.85
C VAL A 134 21.24 18.57 40.44
N ALA A 135 21.51 18.38 39.14
CA ALA A 135 22.39 17.31 38.65
C ALA A 135 23.83 17.48 39.16
N LEU A 136 24.37 18.71 39.17
CA LEU A 136 25.69 19.00 39.71
C LEU A 136 25.77 18.73 41.21
N ALA A 137 24.80 19.23 41.99
CA ALA A 137 24.75 18.98 43.42
C ALA A 137 24.63 17.47 43.73
N ALA A 138 23.77 16.77 43.00
CA ALA A 138 23.49 15.35 43.19
C ALA A 138 24.63 14.44 42.73
N LEU A 139 25.40 14.80 41.70
CA LEU A 139 26.46 13.93 41.16
C LEU A 139 27.87 14.34 41.60
N VAL A 140 28.20 15.62 41.57
CA VAL A 140 29.52 16.13 41.95
C VAL A 140 29.69 16.12 43.47
N GLY A 141 28.64 16.47 44.24
CA GLY A 141 28.67 16.48 45.70
C GLY A 141 29.07 15.12 46.30
N PRO A 142 28.34 14.03 46.00
CA PRO A 142 28.71 12.69 46.45
C PRO A 142 30.06 12.20 45.90
N ALA A 143 30.44 12.57 44.67
CA ALA A 143 31.75 12.24 44.12
C ALA A 143 32.89 12.89 44.89
N TYR A 144 32.75 14.17 45.24
CA TYR A 144 33.70 14.86 46.11
C TYR A 144 33.70 14.28 47.52
N TYR A 145 32.54 13.94 48.07
CA TYR A 145 32.44 13.31 49.39
C TYR A 145 33.23 12.00 49.47
N PHE A 146 33.03 11.10 48.50
CA PHE A 146 33.78 9.84 48.45
C PHE A 146 35.26 10.01 48.11
N HIS A 147 35.65 11.08 47.42
CA HIS A 147 37.05 11.38 47.10
C HIS A 147 37.80 11.97 48.31
N ALA A 148 37.22 12.96 48.98
CA ALA A 148 37.89 13.76 50.01
C ALA A 148 37.71 13.23 51.44
N PHE A 149 36.52 12.71 51.78
CA PHE A 149 36.17 12.34 53.16
C PHE A 149 36.07 10.84 53.39
N ARG A 150 35.70 10.07 52.36
CA ARG A 150 35.45 8.61 52.46
C ARG A 150 36.17 7.80 51.38
N PRO A 151 37.52 7.88 51.28
CA PRO A 151 38.29 7.13 50.28
C PRO A 151 38.18 5.61 50.46
N ASP A 152 37.90 5.14 51.67
CA ASP A 152 37.77 3.74 52.09
C ASP A 152 36.55 2.99 51.53
N VAL A 153 35.56 3.71 50.99
CA VAL A 153 34.32 3.11 50.50
C VAL A 153 34.59 2.26 49.25
N SER A 154 34.13 1.01 49.28
CA SER A 154 34.29 0.06 48.18
C SER A 154 33.62 0.53 46.88
N PHE A 155 34.21 0.12 45.75
CA PHE A 155 33.71 0.48 44.41
C PHE A 155 32.22 0.12 44.21
N GLY A 156 31.78 -1.03 44.73
CA GLY A 156 30.39 -1.48 44.59
C GLY A 156 29.38 -0.54 45.26
N ARG A 157 29.71 0.02 46.44
CA ARG A 157 28.85 0.99 47.12
C ARG A 157 28.83 2.33 46.37
N ARG A 158 29.99 2.81 45.91
CA ARG A 158 30.08 4.02 45.06
C ARG A 158 29.20 3.88 43.81
N LEU A 159 29.33 2.74 43.12
CA LEU A 159 28.54 2.43 41.93
C LEU A 159 27.04 2.37 42.25
N GLY A 160 26.63 1.71 43.34
CA GLY A 160 25.22 1.68 43.76
C GLY A 160 24.65 3.07 44.03
N THR A 161 25.41 3.94 44.70
CA THR A 161 25.02 5.34 44.94
C THR A 161 24.85 6.11 43.63
N PHE A 162 25.84 6.06 42.73
CA PHE A 162 25.74 6.79 41.45
C PHE A 162 24.70 6.21 40.51
N ALA A 163 24.52 4.89 40.48
CA ALA A 163 23.44 4.26 39.71
C ALA A 163 22.08 4.76 40.20
N PHE A 164 21.84 4.77 41.52
CA PHE A 164 20.60 5.30 42.09
C PHE A 164 20.39 6.78 41.73
N LEU A 165 21.42 7.62 41.86
CA LEU A 165 21.33 9.05 41.58
C LEU A 165 21.10 9.33 40.09
N VAL A 166 21.83 8.66 39.20
CA VAL A 166 21.68 8.83 37.74
C VAL A 166 20.32 8.32 37.28
N THR A 167 19.85 7.17 37.78
CA THR A 167 18.50 6.67 37.49
C THR A 167 17.42 7.60 38.04
N GLY A 168 17.58 8.13 39.26
CA GLY A 168 16.65 9.09 39.85
C GLY A 168 16.55 10.39 39.05
N LEU A 169 17.69 10.94 38.61
CA LEU A 169 17.73 12.11 37.73
C LEU A 169 17.11 11.82 36.36
N GLY A 170 17.42 10.66 35.77
CA GLY A 170 16.81 10.22 34.52
C GLY A 170 15.29 10.11 34.61
N LEU A 171 14.78 9.45 35.66
CA LEU A 171 13.34 9.35 35.93
C LEU A 171 12.71 10.73 36.15
N LEU A 172 13.37 11.62 36.88
CA LEU A 172 12.90 12.99 37.08
C LEU A 172 12.75 13.73 35.74
N VAL A 173 13.73 13.61 34.84
CA VAL A 173 13.68 14.26 33.51
C VAL A 173 12.57 13.65 32.65
N PHE A 174 12.45 12.33 32.58
CA PHE A 174 11.46 11.66 31.73
C PHE A 174 10.01 11.76 32.26
N LEU A 175 9.80 11.74 33.58
CA LEU A 175 8.46 11.77 34.18
C LEU A 175 7.90 13.19 34.34
N ARG A 176 8.75 14.22 34.40
CA ARG A 176 8.32 15.62 34.61
C ARG A 176 8.36 16.46 33.35
N ASN A 177 8.95 15.98 32.25
CA ASN A 177 8.88 16.67 30.97
C ASN A 177 7.42 16.64 30.45
N PRO A 178 6.83 17.78 30.04
CA PRO A 178 5.51 17.81 29.42
C PRO A 178 5.44 17.15 28.03
N ASN A 179 6.58 16.92 27.37
CA ASN A 179 6.65 16.34 26.04
C ASN A 179 6.78 14.80 26.07
N PRO A 180 6.47 14.10 24.96
CA PRO A 180 6.64 12.65 24.85
C PRO A 180 8.07 12.17 25.16
N ALA A 181 8.20 10.91 25.59
CA ALA A 181 9.50 10.31 25.91
C ALA A 181 10.47 10.33 24.70
N ASP A 182 9.95 10.17 23.49
CA ASP A 182 10.72 10.24 22.23
C ASP A 182 11.41 11.60 22.05
N TYR A 183 10.70 12.68 22.36
CA TYR A 183 11.26 14.04 22.31
C TYR A 183 12.41 14.21 23.31
N THR A 184 12.21 13.73 24.54
CA THR A 184 13.23 13.77 25.60
C THR A 184 14.50 13.04 25.18
N ALA A 185 14.34 11.85 24.58
CA ALA A 185 15.46 11.05 24.11
C ALA A 185 16.22 11.73 22.96
N LEU A 186 15.49 12.28 21.97
CA LEU A 186 16.06 13.01 20.84
C LEU A 186 16.78 14.29 21.27
N HIS A 187 16.24 15.01 22.25
CA HIS A 187 16.87 16.21 22.80
C HIS A 187 18.21 15.88 23.47
N LEU A 188 18.19 14.94 24.42
CA LEU A 188 19.42 14.57 25.14
C LEU A 188 20.47 13.98 24.19
N SER A 189 20.07 13.20 23.17
CA SER A 189 21.02 12.68 22.18
C SER A 189 21.58 13.77 21.27
N ALA A 190 20.75 14.72 20.80
CA ALA A 190 21.20 15.82 19.95
C ALA A 190 22.23 16.70 20.66
N TYR A 191 21.95 17.09 21.90
CA TYR A 191 22.84 17.91 22.73
C TYR A 191 24.06 17.13 23.27
N PHE A 192 24.01 15.80 23.30
CA PHE A 192 25.16 14.95 23.61
C PHE A 192 26.16 14.81 22.44
N THR A 193 25.76 15.08 21.19
CA THR A 193 26.55 14.75 19.98
C THR A 193 28.03 15.14 20.07
N VAL A 194 28.34 16.38 20.45
CA VAL A 194 29.72 16.88 20.56
C VAL A 194 30.47 16.18 21.69
N ALA A 195 29.85 16.01 22.86
CA ALA A 195 30.46 15.30 23.99
C ALA A 195 30.70 13.81 23.65
N GLY A 196 29.80 13.17 22.91
CA GLY A 196 29.95 11.83 22.36
C GLY A 196 31.12 11.72 21.38
N ALA A 197 31.26 12.69 20.47
CA ALA A 197 32.40 12.75 19.55
C ALA A 197 33.74 12.89 20.29
N VAL A 198 33.78 13.69 21.35
CA VAL A 198 34.95 13.78 22.24
C VAL A 198 35.22 12.44 22.92
N ALA A 199 34.21 11.76 23.46
CA ALA A 199 34.37 10.44 24.07
C ALA A 199 34.90 9.39 23.08
N PHE A 200 34.39 9.40 21.85
CA PHE A 200 34.90 8.57 20.75
C PHE A 200 36.36 8.90 20.44
N GLY A 201 36.70 10.18 20.30
CA GLY A 201 38.07 10.63 20.03
C GLY A 201 39.05 10.26 21.15
N LEU A 202 38.62 10.34 22.42
CA LEU A 202 39.42 9.91 23.58
C LEU A 202 39.71 8.41 23.54
N LEU A 203 38.75 7.57 23.14
CA LEU A 203 39.00 6.14 22.93
C LEU A 203 40.01 5.92 21.82
N VAL A 204 39.82 6.57 20.66
CA VAL A 204 40.71 6.42 19.50
C VAL A 204 42.14 6.84 19.85
N LEU A 205 42.33 7.93 20.59
CA LEU A 205 43.63 8.34 21.11
C LEU A 205 44.21 7.31 22.10
N TRP A 206 43.37 6.73 22.97
CA TRP A 206 43.81 5.71 23.91
C TRP A 206 44.36 4.46 23.22
N VAL A 207 43.72 4.03 22.13
CA VAL A 207 44.05 2.80 21.38
C VAL A 207 44.89 3.05 20.12
N GLY A 208 45.29 4.30 19.86
CA GLY A 208 45.82 4.72 18.56
C GLY A 208 47.09 4.01 18.10
N PHE A 209 47.90 3.52 19.03
CA PHE A 209 49.11 2.75 18.74
C PHE A 209 48.91 1.22 18.84
N GLU A 210 47.76 0.76 19.32
CA GLU A 210 47.55 -0.62 19.75
C GLU A 210 47.60 -1.62 18.58
N ASN A 211 47.23 -1.21 17.36
CA ASN A 211 47.37 -2.09 16.18
C ASN A 211 48.83 -2.42 15.88
N VAL A 212 49.73 -1.43 15.92
CA VAL A 212 51.18 -1.66 15.73
C VAL A 212 51.76 -2.46 16.91
N HIS A 213 51.26 -2.22 18.13
CA HIS A 213 51.59 -3.03 19.30
C HIS A 213 51.11 -4.48 19.17
N GLY A 214 49.92 -4.72 18.61
CA GLY A 214 49.39 -6.05 18.30
C GLY A 214 50.26 -6.78 17.29
N LEU A 215 50.72 -6.09 16.24
CA LEU A 215 51.70 -6.64 15.29
C LEU A 215 53.03 -6.98 15.99
N LEU A 216 53.51 -6.14 16.91
CA LEU A 216 54.71 -6.42 17.71
C LEU A 216 54.51 -7.65 18.62
N TRP A 217 53.33 -7.80 19.21
CA TRP A 217 52.98 -8.96 20.02
C TRP A 217 52.99 -10.23 19.19
N LEU A 218 52.26 -10.27 18.06
CA LEU A 218 52.27 -11.42 17.14
C LEU A 218 53.68 -11.75 16.63
N ASN A 219 54.50 -10.74 16.39
CA ASN A 219 55.88 -10.90 15.92
C ASN A 219 56.81 -11.54 16.97
N THR A 220 56.51 -11.40 18.27
CA THR A 220 57.41 -11.77 19.38
C THR A 220 56.81 -12.74 20.41
N GLN A 221 55.60 -13.25 20.20
CA GLN A 221 54.87 -14.07 21.17
C GLN A 221 55.41 -15.50 21.37
N ALA A 222 56.08 -16.09 20.37
CA ALA A 222 56.55 -17.47 20.44
C ALA A 222 57.51 -17.72 21.61
N ASP A 223 57.40 -18.89 22.25
CA ASP A 223 58.18 -19.23 23.43
C ASP A 223 59.67 -19.44 23.12
N THR A 224 59.96 -20.07 21.96
CA THR A 224 61.34 -20.27 21.51
C THR A 224 61.86 -19.08 20.67
N PRO A 225 63.14 -18.69 20.80
CA PRO A 225 63.73 -17.63 19.98
C PRO A 225 63.67 -17.92 18.47
N ALA A 226 63.75 -19.19 18.06
CA ALA A 226 63.67 -19.61 16.67
C ALA A 226 62.28 -19.38 16.05
N GLY A 227 61.20 -19.56 16.83
CA GLY A 227 59.82 -19.34 16.39
C GLY A 227 59.39 -17.87 16.31
N ARG A 228 60.28 -16.92 16.62
CA ARG A 228 60.02 -15.48 16.51
C ARG A 228 60.53 -14.93 15.17
N TYR A 229 59.75 -14.04 14.57
CA TYR A 229 59.99 -13.52 13.22
C TYR A 229 61.13 -12.47 13.16
N GLY A 230 61.29 -11.61 14.17
CA GLY A 230 62.41 -10.66 14.29
C GLY A 230 62.11 -9.24 13.77
N LEU A 231 63.14 -8.44 13.46
CA LEU A 231 62.99 -7.01 13.11
C LEU A 231 62.31 -6.78 11.75
N TRP A 232 62.76 -7.49 10.70
CA TRP A 232 62.32 -7.21 9.33
C TRP A 232 60.85 -7.55 9.06
N PRO A 233 60.31 -8.71 9.51
CA PRO A 233 58.89 -8.99 9.34
C PRO A 233 57.98 -7.99 10.08
N PHE A 234 58.41 -7.53 11.27
CA PHE A 234 57.71 -6.46 11.99
C PHE A 234 57.70 -5.14 11.20
N LEU A 235 58.85 -4.72 10.66
CA LEU A 235 58.95 -3.52 9.84
C LEU A 235 58.06 -3.61 8.59
N LEU A 236 58.04 -4.77 7.93
CA LEU A 236 57.21 -4.99 6.74
C LEU A 236 55.72 -4.95 7.08
N ALA A 237 55.29 -5.65 8.14
CA ALA A 237 53.89 -5.66 8.56
C ALA A 237 53.42 -4.28 9.03
N ALA A 238 54.21 -3.59 9.87
CA ALA A 238 53.90 -2.23 10.32
C ALA A 238 53.94 -1.23 9.16
N GLY A 239 54.90 -1.35 8.25
CA GLY A 239 55.01 -0.52 7.05
C GLY A 239 53.83 -0.69 6.09
N LEU A 240 53.36 -1.93 5.87
CA LEU A 240 52.18 -2.19 5.05
C LEU A 240 50.91 -1.60 5.69
N TYR A 241 50.72 -1.80 7.00
CA TYR A 241 49.58 -1.24 7.73
C TYR A 241 49.56 0.29 7.71
N LEU A 242 50.67 0.93 8.06
CA LEU A 242 50.79 2.40 8.05
C LEU A 242 50.76 2.96 6.62
N GLY A 243 51.33 2.25 5.66
CA GLY A 243 51.27 2.59 4.23
C GLY A 243 49.85 2.58 3.69
N ALA A 244 49.03 1.58 4.06
CA ALA A 244 47.62 1.54 3.69
C ALA A 244 46.83 2.72 4.29
N LEU A 245 47.07 3.08 5.56
CA LEU A 245 46.47 4.26 6.17
C LEU A 245 46.92 5.57 5.52
N LEU A 246 48.19 5.66 5.14
CA LEU A 246 48.72 6.81 4.40
C LEU A 246 48.06 6.93 3.02
N LEU A 247 47.95 5.83 2.27
CA LEU A 247 47.26 5.81 0.97
C LEU A 247 45.77 6.16 1.10
N TYR A 248 45.10 5.65 2.13
CA TYR A 248 43.72 6.01 2.44
C TYR A 248 43.58 7.53 2.64
N TYR A 249 44.46 8.12 3.45
CA TYR A 249 44.45 9.56 3.70
C TYR A 249 44.78 10.38 2.44
N LEU A 250 45.74 9.93 1.62
CA LEU A 250 46.12 10.62 0.38
C LEU A 250 45.07 10.50 -0.73
N ASN A 251 44.31 9.40 -0.78
CA ASN A 251 43.30 9.12 -1.79
C ASN A 251 41.89 9.54 -1.32
N GLN A 252 41.79 10.69 -0.66
CA GLN A 252 40.52 11.33 -0.24
C GLN A 252 39.61 10.38 0.55
N SER A 253 40.18 9.64 1.50
CA SER A 253 39.45 8.75 2.41
C SER A 253 38.73 7.57 1.71
N GLN A 254 39.26 7.14 0.56
CA GLN A 254 38.84 5.93 -0.13
C GLN A 254 40.05 5.08 -0.51
N LEU A 255 40.03 3.79 -0.19
CA LEU A 255 41.06 2.86 -0.65
C LEU A 255 40.42 1.50 -0.95
N LEU A 256 40.48 1.07 -2.21
CA LEU A 256 40.02 -0.25 -2.62
C LEU A 256 41.08 -1.29 -2.27
N VAL A 257 40.72 -2.28 -1.45
CA VAL A 257 41.62 -3.36 -1.03
C VAL A 257 41.44 -4.61 -1.91
N LEU A 258 40.18 -4.96 -2.20
CA LEU A 258 39.77 -6.04 -3.10
C LEU A 258 38.58 -5.57 -3.95
N PRO A 259 38.24 -6.19 -5.09
CA PRO A 259 37.05 -5.85 -5.85
C PRO A 259 35.80 -5.89 -4.95
N GLY A 260 35.16 -4.73 -4.74
CA GLY A 260 34.00 -4.58 -3.85
C GLY A 260 34.29 -4.37 -2.36
N LEU A 261 35.57 -4.36 -1.93
CA LEU A 261 35.96 -4.16 -0.52
C LEU A 261 36.84 -2.91 -0.37
N TYR A 262 36.32 -1.91 0.33
CA TYR A 262 37.04 -0.70 0.68
C TYR A 262 37.61 -0.80 2.11
N LEU A 263 38.76 -0.17 2.35
CA LEU A 263 39.31 -0.01 3.69
C LEU A 263 38.43 0.95 4.51
N ASP A 264 37.81 0.45 5.58
CA ASP A 264 37.10 1.29 6.56
C ASP A 264 37.88 1.36 7.88
N PRO A 265 38.33 2.55 8.32
CA PRO A 265 39.03 2.75 9.60
C PRO A 265 38.28 2.22 10.83
N TYR A 266 36.94 2.16 10.81
CA TYR A 266 36.17 1.59 11.92
C TYR A 266 36.45 0.09 12.11
N LEU A 267 36.74 -0.64 11.04
CA LEU A 267 37.11 -2.06 11.15
C LEU A 267 38.48 -2.24 11.79
N LEU A 268 39.40 -1.28 11.61
CA LEU A 268 40.70 -1.27 12.26
C LEU A 268 40.62 -0.90 13.75
N LEU A 269 39.54 -0.24 14.17
CA LEU A 269 39.31 0.11 15.58
C LEU A 269 39.00 -1.14 16.43
N LEU A 270 38.32 -2.14 15.86
CA LEU A 270 37.98 -3.39 16.55
C LEU A 270 39.21 -4.14 17.09
N PRO A 271 40.24 -4.50 16.29
CA PRO A 271 41.44 -5.14 16.81
C PRO A 271 42.21 -4.22 17.77
N ALA A 272 42.23 -2.90 17.54
CA ALA A 272 42.90 -1.96 18.45
C ALA A 272 42.27 -1.99 19.85
N VAL A 273 40.94 -2.01 19.93
CA VAL A 273 40.20 -2.09 21.20
C VAL A 273 40.42 -3.44 21.90
N VAL A 274 40.49 -4.54 21.15
CA VAL A 274 40.77 -5.87 21.72
C VAL A 274 42.20 -5.94 22.25
N VAL A 275 43.19 -5.49 21.46
CA VAL A 275 44.60 -5.49 21.87
C VAL A 275 44.82 -4.58 23.07
N GLY A 276 44.22 -3.38 23.09
CA GLY A 276 44.27 -2.48 24.24
C GLY A 276 43.66 -3.08 25.51
N TRP A 277 42.55 -3.81 25.39
CA TRP A 277 41.94 -4.54 26.51
C TRP A 277 42.90 -5.60 27.08
N LEU A 278 43.47 -6.44 26.21
CA LEU A 278 44.40 -7.51 26.61
C LEU A 278 45.72 -6.97 27.18
N GLY A 279 46.17 -5.81 26.69
CA GLY A 279 47.42 -5.16 27.09
C GLY A 279 47.36 -4.35 28.40
N GLN A 280 46.18 -4.12 28.97
CA GLN A 280 45.98 -3.14 30.03
C GLN A 280 46.80 -3.41 31.30
N ARG A 281 46.96 -4.67 31.69
CA ARG A 281 47.78 -5.05 32.86
C ARG A 281 49.26 -4.68 32.69
N ARG A 282 49.79 -4.82 31.47
CA ARG A 282 51.19 -4.46 31.16
C ARG A 282 51.38 -2.96 31.07
N ARG A 283 50.37 -2.25 30.57
CA ARG A 283 50.38 -0.78 30.46
C ARG A 283 50.30 -0.07 31.81
N ALA A 284 49.85 -0.76 32.87
CA ALA A 284 49.75 -0.20 34.22
C ALA A 284 51.05 0.44 34.73
N ALA A 285 52.22 -0.08 34.32
CA ALA A 285 53.53 0.50 34.65
C ALA A 285 53.70 1.97 34.21
N THR A 286 52.89 2.44 33.25
CA THR A 286 52.98 3.81 32.71
C THR A 286 52.11 4.85 33.45
N TYR A 287 51.17 4.41 34.30
CA TYR A 287 50.19 5.28 34.95
C TYR A 287 49.84 4.90 36.39
N ALA A 288 50.57 3.94 36.98
CA ALA A 288 50.31 3.40 38.32
C ALA A 288 50.24 4.48 39.42
N ASP A 289 51.00 5.56 39.27
CA ASP A 289 51.05 6.65 40.25
C ASP A 289 49.74 7.47 40.32
N TRP A 290 48.95 7.47 39.24
CA TRP A 290 47.78 8.36 39.10
C TRP A 290 46.45 7.59 39.08
N VAL A 291 46.49 6.31 38.71
CA VAL A 291 45.29 5.47 38.53
C VAL A 291 45.41 4.20 39.35
N PRO A 292 44.50 3.99 40.33
CA PRO A 292 44.50 2.78 41.14
C PRO A 292 44.30 1.49 40.32
N PRO A 293 44.77 0.33 40.83
CA PRO A 293 44.56 -0.96 40.19
C PRO A 293 43.07 -1.23 39.93
N GLY A 294 42.71 -1.57 38.69
CA GLY A 294 41.34 -1.84 38.28
C GLY A 294 40.52 -0.63 37.83
N ALA A 295 40.82 0.59 38.29
CA ALA A 295 40.13 1.81 37.85
C ALA A 295 40.37 2.09 36.35
N ALA A 296 41.59 1.85 35.88
CA ALA A 296 41.94 1.97 34.45
C ALA A 296 41.12 1.03 33.56
N THR A 297 40.79 -0.17 34.04
CA THR A 297 39.96 -1.15 33.32
C THR A 297 38.52 -0.68 33.21
N VAL A 298 37.98 -0.08 34.27
CA VAL A 298 36.62 0.49 34.27
C VAL A 298 36.55 1.70 33.33
N LEU A 299 37.49 2.65 33.44
CA LEU A 299 37.53 3.84 32.58
C LEU A 299 37.68 3.47 31.10
N TYR A 300 38.51 2.48 30.79
CA TYR A 300 38.64 1.96 29.44
C TYR A 300 37.31 1.43 28.90
N LEU A 301 36.60 0.57 29.66
CA LEU A 301 35.31 0.04 29.25
C LEU A 301 34.22 1.12 29.17
N VAL A 302 34.27 2.16 30.00
CA VAL A 302 33.38 3.33 29.89
C VAL A 302 33.60 4.05 28.57
N LEU A 303 34.86 4.31 28.18
CA LEU A 303 35.16 4.93 26.89
C LEU A 303 34.78 4.05 25.71
N VAL A 304 35.01 2.73 25.78
CA VAL A 304 34.53 1.77 24.77
C VAL A 304 33.01 1.81 24.66
N LEU A 305 32.29 1.80 25.78
CA LEU A 305 30.84 1.89 25.81
C LEU A 305 30.33 3.19 25.17
N LEU A 306 30.86 4.35 25.58
CA LEU A 306 30.45 5.66 25.06
C LEU A 306 30.78 5.83 23.58
N ALA A 307 31.97 5.42 23.15
CA ALA A 307 32.38 5.48 21.75
C ALA A 307 31.51 4.57 20.88
N ALA A 308 31.25 3.32 21.32
CA ALA A 308 30.38 2.39 20.60
C ALA A 308 28.93 2.87 20.56
N ALA A 309 28.41 3.44 21.65
CA ALA A 309 27.06 4.01 21.69
C ALA A 309 26.93 5.24 20.77
N THR A 310 27.92 6.13 20.79
CA THR A 310 27.95 7.33 19.92
C THR A 310 28.05 6.93 18.44
N LEU A 311 28.98 6.03 18.10
CA LEU A 311 29.12 5.51 16.74
C LEU A 311 27.86 4.77 16.31
N GLY A 312 27.28 3.94 17.19
CA GLY A 312 26.04 3.22 16.94
C GLY A 312 24.87 4.16 16.66
N TYR A 313 24.76 5.28 17.37
CA TYR A 313 23.73 6.29 17.13
C TYR A 313 23.98 7.07 15.82
N ALA A 314 25.24 7.43 15.54
CA ALA A 314 25.62 8.08 14.28
C ALA A 314 25.30 7.19 13.07
N LEU A 315 25.56 5.88 13.18
CA LEU A 315 25.19 4.88 12.17
C LEU A 315 23.67 4.76 12.08
N ALA A 316 22.98 4.59 13.21
CA ALA A 316 21.53 4.43 13.25
C ALA A 316 20.77 5.61 12.63
N THR A 317 21.33 6.82 12.69
CA THR A 317 20.74 8.06 12.12
C THR A 317 21.28 8.43 10.75
N THR A 318 22.21 7.63 10.20
CA THR A 318 22.97 7.88 8.97
C THR A 318 23.50 9.31 8.92
N ASN A 319 24.14 9.75 10.00
CA ASN A 319 24.68 11.10 10.13
C ASN A 319 26.06 11.17 9.47
N ASP A 320 26.05 11.34 8.13
CA ASP A 320 27.24 11.20 7.30
C ASP A 320 28.44 12.09 7.72
N PRO A 321 28.26 13.39 8.07
CA PRO A 321 29.39 14.21 8.54
C PRO A 321 30.07 13.63 9.77
N LEU A 322 29.28 13.19 10.76
CA LEU A 322 29.80 12.60 11.99
C LEU A 322 30.50 11.26 11.74
N LEU A 323 29.94 10.45 10.83
CA LEU A 323 30.54 9.19 10.42
C LEU A 323 31.82 9.38 9.60
N GLN A 324 31.92 10.45 8.82
CA GLN A 324 33.15 10.76 8.07
C GLN A 324 34.22 11.31 9.01
N ALA A 325 33.86 12.22 9.92
CA ALA A 325 34.75 12.74 10.96
C ALA A 325 35.38 11.62 11.79
N GLY A 326 34.59 10.64 12.20
CA GLY A 326 35.09 9.50 12.96
C GLY A 326 36.06 8.62 12.17
N ARG A 327 35.85 8.41 10.86
CA ARG A 327 36.77 7.66 9.98
C ARG A 327 38.08 8.40 9.80
N ASP A 328 38.00 9.67 9.43
CA ASP A 328 39.17 10.50 9.14
C ASP A 328 40.02 10.71 10.39
N PHE A 329 39.38 10.97 11.54
CA PHE A 329 40.08 11.07 12.82
C PHE A 329 40.74 9.74 13.22
N THR A 330 40.05 8.61 13.06
CA THR A 330 40.60 7.29 13.38
C THR A 330 41.81 6.97 12.49
N ALA A 331 41.70 7.18 11.18
CA ALA A 331 42.80 6.97 10.25
C ALA A 331 44.01 7.84 10.59
N LEU A 332 43.79 9.14 10.85
CA LEU A 332 44.85 10.09 11.19
C LEU A 332 45.54 9.73 12.51
N VAL A 333 44.78 9.37 13.55
CA VAL A 333 45.34 8.97 14.84
C VAL A 333 46.13 7.66 14.72
N PHE A 334 45.60 6.66 14.00
CA PHE A 334 46.29 5.39 13.79
C PHE A 334 47.57 5.55 12.98
N LEU A 335 47.58 6.46 12.00
CA LEU A 335 48.77 6.82 11.26
C LEU A 335 49.78 7.56 12.15
N GLY A 336 49.35 8.60 12.87
CA GLY A 336 50.21 9.44 13.71
C GLY A 336 50.79 8.72 14.92
N LEU A 337 49.93 8.17 15.79
CA LEU A 337 50.36 7.42 16.98
C LEU A 337 50.98 6.06 16.61
N GLY A 338 50.50 5.39 15.56
CA GLY A 338 51.12 4.15 15.08
C GLY A 338 52.54 4.38 14.56
N THR A 339 52.78 5.47 13.82
CA THR A 339 54.13 5.84 13.36
C THR A 339 55.03 6.25 14.53
N ALA A 340 54.53 7.08 15.46
CA ALA A 340 55.28 7.47 16.65
C ALA A 340 55.66 6.24 17.51
N PHE A 341 54.74 5.28 17.65
CA PHE A 341 55.00 4.02 18.36
C PHE A 341 56.00 3.13 17.63
N LEU A 342 55.94 3.04 16.30
CA LEU A 342 56.95 2.34 15.51
C LEU A 342 58.34 2.92 15.77
N VAL A 343 58.48 4.26 15.74
CA VAL A 343 59.73 4.96 16.07
C VAL A 343 60.17 4.65 17.51
N TYR A 344 59.25 4.72 18.48
CA TYR A 344 59.51 4.37 19.88
C TYR A 344 60.07 2.94 20.03
N VAL A 345 59.50 1.96 19.33
CA VAL A 345 59.95 0.56 19.35
C VAL A 345 61.34 0.42 18.74
N LEU A 346 61.61 1.11 17.62
CA LEU A 346 62.91 1.07 16.96
C LEU A 346 64.03 1.68 17.82
N LEU A 347 63.78 2.84 18.45
CA LEU A 347 64.76 3.54 19.27
C LEU A 347 65.09 2.83 20.58
N ASN A 348 64.10 2.23 21.25
CA ASN A 348 64.29 1.55 22.53
C ASN A 348 64.65 0.07 22.38
N PHE A 349 64.03 -0.65 21.44
CA PHE A 349 64.02 -2.12 21.42
C PHE A 349 64.51 -2.73 20.10
N GLY A 350 64.94 -1.93 19.12
CA GLY A 350 65.50 -2.40 17.85
C GLY A 350 66.59 -3.47 17.99
N PRO A 351 67.60 -3.30 18.87
CA PRO A 351 68.61 -4.34 19.11
C PRO A 351 68.03 -5.66 19.66
N LEU A 352 67.02 -5.58 20.53
CA LEU A 352 66.36 -6.77 21.10
C LEU A 352 65.53 -7.52 20.05
N LEU A 353 64.93 -6.79 19.09
CA LEU A 353 64.22 -7.39 17.95
C LEU A 353 65.16 -8.10 16.97
N ARG A 354 66.36 -7.56 16.74
CA ARG A 354 67.41 -8.24 15.95
C ARG A 354 67.86 -9.55 16.61
N GLN A 355 67.89 -9.58 17.94
CA GLN A 355 68.19 -10.76 18.76
C GLN A 355 66.99 -11.68 19.00
N LYS A 356 65.84 -11.44 18.35
CA LYS A 356 64.60 -12.22 18.50
C LYS A 356 64.15 -12.41 19.98
N LYS A 357 64.31 -11.38 20.81
CA LYS A 357 63.81 -11.41 22.20
C LYS A 357 62.31 -11.06 22.28
N ALA A 358 61.66 -11.42 23.39
CA ALA A 358 60.23 -11.21 23.63
C ALA A 358 59.93 -9.75 24.01
N VAL A 359 60.09 -8.84 23.04
CA VAL A 359 59.96 -7.38 23.27
C VAL A 359 58.57 -6.98 23.76
N HIS A 360 57.51 -7.68 23.37
CA HIS A 360 56.14 -7.40 23.82
C HIS A 360 55.94 -7.46 25.35
N ARG A 361 56.85 -8.11 26.11
CA ARG A 361 56.75 -8.20 27.58
C ARG A 361 57.29 -6.95 28.28
N VAL A 362 58.26 -6.28 27.67
CA VAL A 362 59.03 -5.16 28.27
C VAL A 362 58.77 -3.82 27.57
N VAL A 363 57.83 -3.78 26.61
CA VAL A 363 57.60 -2.62 25.75
C VAL A 363 57.17 -1.35 26.50
N PHE A 364 56.64 -1.47 27.72
CA PHE A 364 56.21 -0.34 28.56
C PHE A 364 57.26 0.12 29.58
N GLU A 365 58.46 -0.48 29.57
CA GLU A 365 59.60 -0.11 30.43
C GLU A 365 60.76 0.45 29.57
N PRO A 366 60.64 1.68 29.05
CA PRO A 366 61.63 2.26 28.15
C PRO A 366 62.97 2.57 28.84
N ARG A 367 64.06 2.50 28.07
CA ARG A 367 65.42 2.86 28.55
C ARG A 367 65.96 4.17 27.97
N ARG A 368 65.49 4.60 26.79
CA ARG A 368 66.03 5.75 26.05
C ARG A 368 64.96 6.81 25.77
N PHE A 369 63.92 6.41 25.04
CA PHE A 369 62.86 7.33 24.63
C PHE A 369 61.62 7.02 25.47
N PRO A 370 61.19 7.93 26.39
CA PRO A 370 60.15 7.63 27.35
C PRO A 370 58.77 7.50 26.69
N PHE A 371 57.89 6.70 27.31
CA PHE A 371 56.59 6.36 26.70
C PHE A 371 55.67 7.57 26.51
N TYR A 372 55.69 8.55 27.41
CA TYR A 372 54.91 9.79 27.26
C TYR A 372 55.37 10.63 26.06
N ALA A 373 56.67 10.59 25.70
CA ALA A 373 57.20 11.35 24.56
C ALA A 373 56.72 10.77 23.22
N MET A 374 56.44 9.47 23.15
CA MET A 374 55.79 8.85 21.99
C MET A 374 54.38 9.41 21.76
N TYR A 375 53.59 9.54 22.83
CA TYR A 375 52.27 10.17 22.77
C TYR A 375 52.36 11.64 22.35
N ALA A 376 53.31 12.40 22.92
CA ALA A 376 53.52 13.80 22.55
C ALA A 376 53.88 13.93 21.06
N LEU A 377 54.79 13.09 20.55
CA LEU A 377 55.19 13.09 19.15
C LEU A 377 54.02 12.79 18.21
N GLY A 378 53.25 11.72 18.49
CA GLY A 378 52.11 11.38 17.64
C GLY A 378 50.98 12.41 17.72
N LEU A 379 50.73 13.01 18.88
CA LEU A 379 49.75 14.08 19.02
C LEU A 379 50.16 15.34 18.25
N VAL A 380 51.45 15.71 18.26
CA VAL A 380 51.97 16.80 17.43
C VAL A 380 51.72 16.54 15.95
N VAL A 381 51.92 15.30 15.47
CA VAL A 381 51.62 14.94 14.08
C VAL A 381 50.12 15.11 13.78
N VAL A 382 49.25 14.58 14.64
CA VAL A 382 47.79 14.72 14.47
C VAL A 382 47.39 16.20 14.44
N VAL A 383 47.85 17.00 15.39
CA VAL A 383 47.54 18.44 15.47
C VAL A 383 48.10 19.21 14.27
N ALA A 384 49.34 18.94 13.85
CA ALA A 384 49.95 19.62 12.71
C ALA A 384 49.19 19.34 11.40
N VAL A 385 48.76 18.10 11.19
CA VAL A 385 47.95 17.73 10.03
C VAL A 385 46.55 18.33 10.12
N SER A 386 45.90 18.29 11.30
CA SER A 386 44.60 18.94 11.51
C SER A 386 44.66 20.45 11.28
N LEU A 387 45.71 21.13 11.77
CA LEU A 387 45.92 22.57 11.57
C LEU A 387 46.09 22.91 10.09
N ARG A 388 46.85 22.10 9.34
CA ARG A 388 47.01 22.27 7.88
C ARG A 388 45.66 22.18 7.14
N ASN A 389 44.71 21.41 7.67
CA ASN A 389 43.38 21.22 7.11
C ASN A 389 42.32 22.10 7.81
N ASN A 390 42.72 23.19 8.47
CA ASN A 390 41.84 24.12 9.19
C ASN A 390 40.89 23.44 10.20
N PHE A 391 41.28 22.29 10.77
CA PHE A 391 40.46 21.49 11.67
C PHE A 391 39.10 21.06 11.08
N PHE A 392 39.01 20.78 9.78
CA PHE A 392 37.77 20.35 9.11
C PHE A 392 36.99 19.23 9.81
N VAL A 393 37.67 18.32 10.53
CA VAL A 393 37.03 17.27 11.36
C VAL A 393 36.12 17.86 12.44
N LEU A 394 36.48 19.02 13.01
CA LEU A 394 35.63 19.74 13.98
C LEU A 394 34.40 20.33 13.31
N ASP A 395 34.53 20.87 12.10
CA ASP A 395 33.41 21.39 11.32
C ASP A 395 32.42 20.26 10.99
N GLN A 396 32.91 19.07 10.63
CA GLN A 396 32.08 17.88 10.42
C GLN A 396 31.36 17.41 11.69
N VAL A 397 32.00 17.48 12.87
CA VAL A 397 31.35 17.18 14.16
C VAL A 397 30.25 18.20 14.47
N GLN A 398 30.50 19.49 14.21
CA GLN A 398 29.51 20.55 14.37
C GLN A 398 28.34 20.38 13.38
N ALA A 399 28.63 20.07 12.12
CA ALA A 399 27.64 19.72 11.11
C ALA A 399 26.78 18.55 11.60
N GLY A 400 27.40 17.48 12.11
CA GLY A 400 26.69 16.34 12.69
C GLY A 400 25.79 16.71 13.88
N SER A 401 26.22 17.66 14.72
CA SER A 401 25.40 18.22 15.81
C SER A 401 24.18 18.97 15.27
N PHE A 402 24.37 19.83 14.26
CA PHE A 402 23.27 20.54 13.63
C PHE A 402 22.29 19.62 12.88
N ASN A 403 22.75 18.50 12.32
CA ASN A 403 21.88 17.47 11.78
C ASN A 403 20.93 16.91 12.86
N ASN A 404 21.45 16.58 14.04
CA ASN A 404 20.63 16.04 15.13
C ASN A 404 19.70 17.10 15.74
N LEU A 405 20.13 18.37 15.81
CA LEU A 405 19.27 19.49 16.21
C LEU A 405 18.18 19.80 15.17
N GLY A 406 18.51 19.69 13.88
CA GLY A 406 17.55 19.79 12.78
C GLY A 406 16.51 18.68 12.85
N ASP A 407 16.92 17.43 13.13
CA ASP A 407 16.02 16.29 13.34
C ASP A 407 15.06 16.54 14.53
N LEU A 408 15.55 17.11 15.63
CA LEU A 408 14.74 17.51 16.79
C LEU A 408 13.74 18.62 16.44
N ALA A 409 14.20 19.70 15.80
CA ALA A 409 13.35 20.82 15.40
C ALA A 409 12.31 20.40 14.34
N ARG A 410 12.66 19.47 13.44
CA ARG A 410 11.73 18.91 12.47
C ARG A 410 10.60 18.16 13.15
N TRP A 411 10.93 17.33 14.15
CA TRP A 411 9.92 16.66 14.98
C TRP A 411 8.96 17.67 15.65
N GLU A 412 9.49 18.76 16.23
CA GLU A 412 8.67 19.81 16.83
C GLU A 412 7.73 20.49 15.82
N SER A 413 8.18 20.66 14.57
CA SER A 413 7.38 21.17 13.47
C SER A 413 6.30 20.16 13.02
N GLU A 414 6.59 18.86 13.05
CA GLU A 414 5.63 17.81 12.70
C GLU A 414 4.53 17.68 13.78
N LEU A 415 4.86 17.90 15.06
CA LEU A 415 3.90 17.93 16.17
C LEU A 415 3.00 19.18 16.18
N ALA A 416 3.47 20.30 15.64
CA ALA A 416 2.72 21.54 15.52
C ALA A 416 2.68 22.03 14.06
N PRO A 417 1.87 21.39 13.19
CA PRO A 417 1.85 21.70 11.76
C PRO A 417 1.48 23.15 11.44
N ASP A 418 0.75 23.84 12.30
CA ASP A 418 0.32 25.22 12.04
C ASP A 418 1.40 26.28 12.37
N ASP A 419 2.44 25.91 13.12
CA ASP A 419 3.52 26.82 13.53
C ASP A 419 4.68 26.77 12.53
N LEU A 420 4.69 27.73 11.59
CA LEU A 420 5.73 27.85 10.56
C LEU A 420 7.11 28.21 11.13
N SER A 421 7.18 28.84 12.32
CA SER A 421 8.45 29.28 12.90
C SER A 421 9.36 28.09 13.23
N ARG A 422 8.78 26.98 13.69
CA ARG A 422 9.50 25.73 14.01
C ARG A 422 10.09 25.07 12.77
N ALA A 423 9.36 25.10 11.67
CA ALA A 423 9.86 24.60 10.39
C ALA A 423 11.07 25.41 9.90
N LEU A 424 11.03 26.74 10.04
CA LEU A 424 12.16 27.61 9.68
C LEU A 424 13.40 27.33 10.53
N VAL A 425 13.22 27.06 11.84
CA VAL A 425 14.33 26.67 12.72
C VAL A 425 14.95 25.36 12.26
N ALA A 426 14.14 24.35 11.95
CA ALA A 426 14.62 23.07 11.42
C ALA A 426 15.38 23.26 10.10
N GLU A 427 14.84 24.04 9.17
CA GLU A 427 15.51 24.36 7.91
C GLU A 427 16.85 25.06 8.16
N ARG A 428 16.89 26.02 9.09
CA ARG A 428 18.12 26.76 9.41
C ARG A 428 19.19 25.85 9.99
N TYR A 429 18.84 24.92 10.89
CA TYR A 429 19.81 23.96 11.42
C TYR A 429 20.39 23.07 10.32
N TYR A 430 19.54 22.56 9.42
CA TYR A 430 20.06 21.79 8.29
C TYR A 430 20.89 22.64 7.32
N ALA A 431 20.53 23.91 7.09
CA ALA A 431 21.33 24.82 6.27
C ALA A 431 22.71 25.07 6.89
N GLU A 432 22.78 25.35 8.20
CA GLU A 432 24.05 25.54 8.92
C GLU A 432 24.92 24.28 8.86
N SER A 433 24.28 23.10 8.99
CA SER A 433 24.94 21.81 8.85
C SER A 433 25.53 21.58 7.44
N ASP A 434 24.83 22.06 6.40
CA ASP A 434 25.25 21.97 5.00
C ASP A 434 26.36 22.96 4.65
N ASP A 435 26.37 24.13 5.29
CA ASP A 435 27.41 25.14 5.11
C ASP A 435 28.76 24.69 5.72
N LEU A 436 28.71 23.96 6.85
CA LEU A 436 29.89 23.38 7.50
C LEU A 436 30.44 22.15 6.77
N ASP A 437 29.57 21.29 6.24
CA ASP A 437 29.96 20.16 5.39
C ASP A 437 29.11 20.13 4.11
N GLN A 438 29.71 20.61 3.01
CA GLN A 438 29.02 20.72 1.73
C GLN A 438 28.53 19.37 1.19
N HIS A 439 29.10 18.24 1.60
CA HIS A 439 28.71 16.90 1.13
C HIS A 439 27.69 16.20 2.05
N ASN A 440 27.02 16.97 2.91
CA ASN A 440 26.10 16.47 3.92
C ASN A 440 24.73 16.05 3.35
N HIS A 441 24.64 14.77 3.00
CA HIS A 441 23.39 14.16 2.55
C HIS A 441 22.30 14.15 3.62
N LYS A 442 22.68 13.95 4.89
CA LYS A 442 21.72 13.91 6.00
C LYS A 442 20.96 15.22 6.11
N ALA A 443 21.64 16.37 6.03
CA ALA A 443 21.01 17.69 6.04
C ALA A 443 20.07 17.89 4.84
N SER A 444 20.55 17.56 3.64
CA SER A 444 19.77 17.66 2.41
C SER A 444 18.49 16.81 2.46
N LEU A 445 18.59 15.58 2.97
CA LEU A 445 17.46 14.68 3.17
C LEU A 445 16.52 15.16 4.27
N GLY A 446 17.05 15.72 5.36
CA GLY A 446 16.28 16.35 6.43
C GLY A 446 15.39 17.48 5.89
N ARG A 447 15.97 18.37 5.07
CA ARG A 447 15.24 19.44 4.37
C ARG A 447 14.23 18.89 3.35
N ALA A 448 14.61 17.88 2.56
CA ALA A 448 13.69 17.26 1.61
C ALA A 448 12.44 16.69 2.31
N ALA A 449 12.62 15.99 3.43
CA ALA A 449 11.51 15.48 4.23
C ALA A 449 10.67 16.60 4.88
N LEU A 450 11.31 17.67 5.35
CA LEU A 450 10.59 18.86 5.84
C LEU A 450 9.71 19.47 4.74
N TYR A 451 10.25 19.67 3.53
CA TYR A 451 9.49 20.19 2.39
C TYR A 451 8.37 19.25 1.96
N ARG A 452 8.61 17.94 1.97
CA ARG A 452 7.59 16.91 1.69
C ARG A 452 6.43 17.01 2.67
N PHE A 453 6.70 17.05 3.97
CA PHE A 453 5.67 17.16 5.01
C PHE A 453 4.83 18.44 4.82
N ARG A 454 5.46 19.51 4.36
CA ARG A 454 4.83 20.81 4.07
C ARG A 454 4.23 20.91 2.66
N LEU A 455 4.20 19.82 1.89
CA LEU A 455 3.70 19.77 0.51
C LEU A 455 4.40 20.74 -0.46
N GLN A 456 5.65 21.10 -0.18
CA GLN A 456 6.46 22.02 -0.99
C GLN A 456 7.27 21.28 -2.07
N ARG A 457 6.57 20.72 -3.07
CA ARG A 457 7.16 19.89 -4.14
C ARG A 457 8.38 20.53 -4.82
N GLN A 458 8.31 21.82 -5.18
CA GLN A 458 9.42 22.47 -5.90
C GLN A 458 10.67 22.64 -5.03
N ASN A 459 10.51 22.97 -3.74
CA ASN A 459 11.63 23.09 -2.81
C ASN A 459 12.30 21.73 -2.58
N GLU A 460 11.51 20.67 -2.51
CA GLU A 460 12.01 19.29 -2.44
C GLU A 460 12.82 18.91 -3.68
N ILE A 461 12.32 19.20 -4.89
CA ILE A 461 13.06 18.98 -6.15
C ILE A 461 14.40 19.72 -6.14
N ASN A 462 14.39 21.00 -5.77
CA ASN A 462 15.58 21.85 -5.80
C ASN A 462 16.67 21.34 -4.83
N ILE A 463 16.30 20.95 -3.62
CA ILE A 463 17.29 20.45 -2.64
C ILE A 463 17.81 19.07 -3.02
N LEU A 464 16.97 18.18 -3.58
CA LEU A 464 17.40 16.86 -4.02
C LEU A 464 18.34 16.94 -5.24
N ARG A 465 18.08 17.83 -6.21
CA ARG A 465 19.00 18.09 -7.33
C ARG A 465 20.36 18.54 -6.81
N ARG A 466 20.37 19.55 -5.93
CA ARG A 466 21.61 20.05 -5.32
C ARG A 466 22.37 18.95 -4.58
N ALA A 467 21.68 18.10 -3.83
CA ALA A 467 22.31 16.99 -3.11
C ALA A 467 22.94 15.96 -4.06
N LEU A 468 22.26 15.63 -5.16
CA LEU A 468 22.74 14.70 -6.18
C LEU A 468 23.93 15.25 -6.98
N ASP A 469 23.95 16.55 -7.25
CA ASP A 469 25.06 17.22 -7.92
C ASP A 469 26.35 17.14 -7.10
N ARG A 470 26.24 17.17 -5.76
CA ARG A 470 27.39 17.09 -4.86
C ARG A 470 27.87 15.66 -4.65
N ARG A 471 26.95 14.71 -4.47
CA ARG A 471 27.29 13.28 -4.38
C ARG A 471 26.14 12.41 -4.90
N PRO A 472 26.39 11.56 -5.91
CA PRO A 472 25.37 10.66 -6.42
C PRO A 472 24.86 9.68 -5.36
N SER A 473 23.55 9.44 -5.34
CA SER A 473 22.94 8.45 -4.46
C SER A 473 21.73 7.79 -5.12
N PRO A 474 21.66 6.45 -5.19
CA PRO A 474 20.53 5.76 -5.81
C PRO A 474 19.19 6.10 -5.15
N ARG A 475 19.16 6.21 -3.82
CA ARG A 475 17.93 6.49 -3.06
C ARG A 475 17.42 7.90 -3.33
N LEU A 476 18.30 8.90 -3.33
CA LEU A 476 17.92 10.28 -3.66
C LEU A 476 17.48 10.40 -5.12
N THR A 477 18.16 9.71 -6.04
CA THR A 477 17.76 9.66 -7.45
C THR A 477 16.36 9.09 -7.61
N LEU A 478 16.04 7.96 -6.93
CA LEU A 478 14.70 7.36 -6.97
C LEU A 478 13.65 8.30 -6.36
N ARG A 479 13.97 8.96 -5.24
CA ARG A 479 13.07 9.96 -4.63
C ARG A 479 12.80 11.11 -5.59
N LEU A 480 13.84 11.68 -6.20
CA LEU A 480 13.70 12.76 -7.18
C LEU A 480 12.91 12.29 -8.42
N ALA A 481 13.17 11.09 -8.91
CA ALA A 481 12.44 10.48 -10.02
C ALA A 481 10.95 10.25 -9.68
N ALA A 482 10.63 9.90 -8.44
CA ALA A 482 9.25 9.72 -7.98
C ALA A 482 8.46 11.04 -7.93
N LEU A 483 9.14 12.19 -7.78
CA LEU A 483 8.52 13.51 -7.88
C LEU A 483 8.15 13.89 -9.33
N TYR A 484 8.69 13.21 -10.34
CA TYR A 484 8.35 13.36 -11.76
C TYR A 484 7.38 12.26 -12.20
N ASN A 485 6.13 12.37 -11.75
CA ASN A 485 5.10 11.35 -11.95
C ASN A 485 4.06 11.70 -13.02
N GLU A 486 4.09 12.91 -13.58
CA GLU A 486 3.14 13.34 -14.61
C GLU A 486 3.61 12.93 -16.03
N PRO A 487 2.69 12.76 -17.00
CA PRO A 487 3.06 12.42 -18.38
C PRO A 487 4.04 13.40 -19.02
N ARG A 488 3.94 14.71 -18.69
CA ARG A 488 4.85 15.75 -19.18
C ARG A 488 6.27 15.63 -18.62
N ASP A 489 6.44 15.00 -17.46
CA ASP A 489 7.72 14.88 -16.76
C ASP A 489 8.57 13.70 -17.27
N PHE A 490 8.15 13.02 -18.34
CA PHE A 490 8.81 11.82 -18.88
C PHE A 490 10.32 12.03 -19.09
N PHE A 491 10.71 13.13 -19.73
CA PHE A 491 12.11 13.43 -20.03
C PHE A 491 12.92 13.82 -18.79
N ASP A 492 12.31 14.53 -17.83
CA ASP A 492 12.97 14.87 -16.56
C ASP A 492 13.24 13.60 -15.73
N ARG A 493 12.26 12.71 -15.63
CA ARG A 493 12.43 11.41 -14.97
C ARG A 493 13.50 10.56 -15.65
N LEU A 494 13.48 10.52 -16.99
CA LEU A 494 14.48 9.80 -17.78
C LEU A 494 15.89 10.34 -17.53
N ALA A 495 16.07 11.66 -17.53
CA ALA A 495 17.36 12.31 -17.30
C ALA A 495 17.91 11.97 -15.90
N VAL A 496 17.07 12.07 -14.87
CA VAL A 496 17.44 11.77 -13.48
C VAL A 496 17.83 10.30 -13.31
N LEU A 497 17.03 9.36 -13.83
CA LEU A 497 17.34 7.92 -13.73
C LEU A 497 18.63 7.55 -14.48
N ARG A 498 18.85 8.13 -15.67
CA ARG A 498 20.10 7.91 -16.44
C ARG A 498 21.32 8.46 -15.69
N ALA A 499 21.24 9.67 -15.13
CA ALA A 499 22.32 10.25 -14.33
C ALA A 499 22.67 9.37 -13.12
N GLY A 500 21.66 8.84 -12.41
CA GLY A 500 21.89 7.89 -11.32
C GLY A 500 22.55 6.59 -11.76
N LEU A 501 22.19 6.06 -12.93
CA LEU A 501 22.79 4.84 -13.49
C LEU A 501 24.20 5.05 -14.05
N GLN A 502 24.60 6.27 -14.39
CA GLN A 502 25.99 6.58 -14.73
C GLN A 502 26.91 6.37 -13.52
N ALA A 503 26.48 6.80 -12.33
CA ALA A 503 27.23 6.62 -11.10
C ALA A 503 27.07 5.20 -10.50
N HIS A 504 25.89 4.59 -10.63
CA HIS A 504 25.56 3.29 -10.03
C HIS A 504 24.96 2.32 -11.05
N PRO A 505 25.75 1.83 -12.02
CA PRO A 505 25.24 1.05 -13.17
C PRO A 505 24.58 -0.28 -12.79
N ALA A 506 24.99 -0.90 -11.68
CA ALA A 506 24.45 -2.18 -11.22
C ALA A 506 23.24 -2.04 -10.26
N ASN A 507 22.73 -0.83 -10.00
CA ASN A 507 21.64 -0.67 -9.03
C ASN A 507 20.32 -1.24 -9.59
N ALA A 508 19.79 -2.30 -8.95
CA ALA A 508 18.62 -3.01 -9.43
C ALA A 508 17.36 -2.12 -9.48
N ALA A 509 17.14 -1.27 -8.46
CA ALA A 509 15.96 -0.42 -8.37
C ALA A 509 15.94 0.69 -9.44
N LEU A 510 17.08 1.33 -9.70
CA LEU A 510 17.20 2.31 -10.79
C LEU A 510 16.97 1.68 -12.17
N ASN A 511 17.54 0.50 -12.41
CA ASN A 511 17.32 -0.24 -13.65
C ASN A 511 15.83 -0.66 -13.80
N ALA A 512 15.20 -1.10 -12.71
CA ALA A 512 13.78 -1.47 -12.69
C ALA A 512 12.86 -0.27 -13.00
N ASP A 513 13.09 0.87 -12.36
CA ASP A 513 12.32 2.10 -12.59
C ASP A 513 12.48 2.62 -14.02
N LEU A 514 13.69 2.49 -14.58
CA LEU A 514 13.94 2.90 -15.95
C LEU A 514 13.27 1.95 -16.95
N ALA A 515 13.27 0.64 -16.71
CA ALA A 515 12.51 -0.32 -17.52
C ALA A 515 11.00 0.00 -17.47
N GLN A 516 10.48 0.34 -16.28
CA GLN A 516 9.08 0.72 -16.10
C GLN A 516 8.75 2.09 -16.71
N LEU A 517 9.71 3.01 -16.83
CA LEU A 517 9.52 4.24 -17.58
C LEU A 517 9.41 3.97 -19.08
N TYR A 518 10.29 3.11 -19.62
CA TYR A 518 10.25 2.75 -21.05
C TYR A 518 9.04 1.89 -21.43
N SER A 519 8.42 1.15 -20.51
CA SER A 519 7.21 0.36 -20.81
C SER A 519 6.01 1.23 -21.21
N ARG A 520 6.06 2.53 -20.93
CA ARG A 520 5.11 3.54 -21.40
C ARG A 520 5.38 4.03 -22.82
N SER A 521 6.44 3.54 -23.47
CA SER A 521 6.85 3.89 -24.84
C SER A 521 6.86 2.66 -25.75
N SER A 522 7.04 2.86 -27.06
CA SER A 522 7.19 1.76 -28.03
C SER A 522 8.56 1.07 -28.01
N LEU A 523 9.47 1.45 -27.11
CA LEU A 523 10.87 0.97 -27.08
C LEU A 523 11.01 -0.35 -26.30
N THR A 524 10.48 -1.44 -26.87
CA THR A 524 10.47 -2.78 -26.24
C THR A 524 11.87 -3.31 -25.88
N ASP A 525 12.88 -3.03 -26.72
CA ASP A 525 14.27 -3.47 -26.49
C ASP A 525 14.88 -2.81 -25.25
N SER A 526 14.53 -1.54 -25.00
CA SER A 526 15.00 -0.82 -23.81
C SER A 526 14.36 -1.38 -22.55
N VAL A 527 13.08 -1.76 -22.59
CA VAL A 527 12.42 -2.44 -21.48
C VAL A 527 13.15 -3.74 -21.14
N ALA A 528 13.39 -4.59 -22.14
CA ALA A 528 14.07 -5.87 -21.96
C ALA A 528 15.51 -5.69 -21.43
N PHE A 529 16.26 -4.74 -21.96
CA PHE A 529 17.64 -4.46 -21.56
C PHE A 529 17.77 -4.04 -20.09
N TYR A 530 17.02 -3.02 -19.66
CA TYR A 530 17.11 -2.52 -18.29
C TYR A 530 16.50 -3.51 -17.29
N ARG A 531 15.47 -4.26 -17.67
CA ARG A 531 14.93 -5.36 -16.86
C ARG A 531 15.97 -6.47 -16.65
N ALA A 532 16.68 -6.89 -17.70
CA ALA A 532 17.72 -7.91 -17.60
C ALA A 532 18.86 -7.46 -16.66
N ARG A 533 19.26 -6.18 -16.74
CA ARG A 533 20.24 -5.60 -15.80
C ARG A 533 19.74 -5.61 -14.35
N ALA A 534 18.48 -5.27 -14.12
CA ALA A 534 17.90 -5.33 -12.78
C ALA A 534 17.86 -6.77 -12.24
N ALA A 535 17.45 -7.75 -13.06
CA ALA A 535 17.37 -9.16 -12.70
C ALA A 535 18.76 -9.78 -12.45
N ALA A 536 19.81 -9.33 -13.15
CA ALA A 536 21.17 -9.80 -12.92
C ALA A 536 21.69 -9.49 -11.51
N THR A 537 21.18 -8.43 -10.87
CA THR A 537 21.55 -8.04 -9.51
C THR A 537 20.53 -8.46 -8.45
N ALA A 538 19.25 -8.59 -8.83
CA ALA A 538 18.17 -8.99 -7.94
C ALA A 538 17.17 -9.94 -8.65
N PRO A 539 17.53 -11.21 -8.88
CA PRO A 539 16.74 -12.14 -9.70
C PRO A 539 15.38 -12.49 -9.08
N ASN A 540 15.30 -12.53 -7.75
CA ASN A 540 14.10 -12.92 -7.01
C ASN A 540 13.26 -11.69 -6.56
N ASN A 541 13.36 -10.57 -7.27
CA ASN A 541 12.67 -9.35 -6.87
C ASN A 541 11.17 -9.42 -7.25
N PRO A 542 10.24 -9.40 -6.27
CA PRO A 542 8.81 -9.54 -6.54
C PRO A 542 8.21 -8.39 -7.36
N THR A 543 8.77 -7.19 -7.25
CA THR A 543 8.36 -6.00 -8.01
C THR A 543 8.67 -6.17 -9.49
N LEU A 544 9.83 -6.77 -9.82
CA LEU A 544 10.21 -7.03 -11.21
C LEU A 544 9.27 -8.04 -11.87
N ALA A 545 8.92 -9.11 -11.16
CA ALA A 545 7.98 -10.12 -11.66
C ALA A 545 6.58 -9.55 -11.90
N ALA A 546 6.08 -8.72 -10.96
CA ALA A 546 4.76 -8.09 -11.08
C ALA A 546 4.70 -7.14 -12.29
N ASN A 547 5.72 -6.30 -12.46
CA ASN A 547 5.83 -5.39 -13.61
C ASN A 547 5.95 -6.14 -14.93
N GLU A 548 6.70 -7.24 -14.95
CA GLU A 548 6.84 -8.07 -16.14
C GLU A 548 5.50 -8.67 -16.57
N LEU A 549 4.73 -9.19 -15.62
CA LEU A 549 3.42 -9.74 -15.91
C LEU A 549 2.48 -8.66 -16.46
N ALA A 550 2.43 -7.48 -15.83
CA ALA A 550 1.65 -6.35 -16.32
C ALA A 550 2.06 -5.94 -17.74
N TYR A 551 3.37 -5.88 -18.02
CA TYR A 551 3.88 -5.54 -19.34
C TYR A 551 3.47 -6.56 -20.41
N ARG A 552 3.58 -7.87 -20.13
CA ARG A 552 3.14 -8.93 -21.06
C ARG A 552 1.64 -8.86 -21.33
N ILE A 553 0.83 -8.57 -20.32
CA ILE A 553 -0.63 -8.38 -20.48
C ILE A 553 -0.90 -7.15 -21.36
N GLN A 554 -0.21 -6.04 -21.12
CA GLN A 554 -0.36 -4.81 -21.91
C GLN A 554 0.01 -5.01 -23.39
N GLN A 555 1.04 -5.82 -23.66
CA GLN A 555 1.47 -6.19 -25.02
C GLN A 555 0.65 -7.35 -25.62
N GLN A 556 -0.41 -7.81 -24.94
CA GLN A 556 -1.28 -8.93 -25.36
C GLN A 556 -0.50 -10.25 -25.60
N GLN A 557 0.61 -10.45 -24.90
CA GLN A 557 1.44 -11.65 -24.97
C GLN A 557 0.90 -12.74 -24.02
N TRP A 558 -0.34 -13.19 -24.26
CA TRP A 558 -1.11 -14.05 -23.35
C TRP A 558 -0.39 -15.34 -22.95
N ALA A 559 0.20 -16.05 -23.91
CA ALA A 559 0.90 -17.32 -23.65
C ALA A 559 2.13 -17.13 -22.75
N ALA A 560 2.94 -16.11 -23.04
CA ALA A 560 4.11 -15.77 -22.23
C ALA A 560 3.71 -15.27 -20.83
N ALA A 561 2.57 -14.57 -20.72
CA ALA A 561 2.04 -14.14 -19.43
C ALA A 561 1.58 -15.34 -18.58
N ALA A 562 0.90 -16.32 -19.20
CA ALA A 562 0.45 -17.54 -18.53
C ALA A 562 1.63 -18.39 -18.05
N GLU A 563 2.64 -18.60 -18.89
CA GLU A 563 3.87 -19.33 -18.53
C GLU A 563 4.56 -18.69 -17.31
N LEU A 564 4.60 -17.35 -17.24
CA LEU A 564 5.18 -16.64 -16.10
C LEU A 564 4.39 -16.85 -14.80
N VAL A 565 3.06 -16.90 -14.88
CA VAL A 565 2.19 -17.19 -13.74
C VAL A 565 2.43 -18.62 -13.23
N GLU A 566 2.51 -19.60 -14.14
CA GLU A 566 2.80 -20.99 -13.81
C GLU A 566 4.19 -21.16 -13.17
N ALA A 567 5.21 -20.51 -13.73
CA ALA A 567 6.59 -20.57 -13.23
C ALA A 567 6.76 -19.95 -11.84
N THR A 568 5.98 -18.92 -11.50
CA THR A 568 6.09 -18.21 -10.21
C THR A 568 5.40 -18.97 -9.07
N GLY A 569 4.31 -19.70 -9.38
CA GLY A 569 3.58 -20.50 -8.40
C GLY A 569 2.95 -19.70 -7.25
N SER A 570 2.70 -20.36 -6.12
CA SER A 570 1.88 -19.83 -5.01
C SER A 570 2.55 -18.79 -4.09
N ASN A 571 3.85 -18.53 -4.23
CA ASN A 571 4.60 -17.57 -3.40
C ASN A 571 4.65 -16.16 -4.02
N ALA A 572 3.71 -15.84 -4.93
CA ALA A 572 3.67 -14.59 -5.65
C ALA A 572 3.32 -13.39 -4.74
N SER A 573 3.85 -12.21 -5.06
CA SER A 573 3.51 -10.96 -4.38
C SER A 573 2.03 -10.56 -4.63
N PRO A 574 1.41 -9.77 -3.74
CA PRO A 574 0.02 -9.31 -3.95
C PRO A 574 -0.18 -8.58 -5.29
N ALA A 575 0.82 -7.81 -5.73
CA ALA A 575 0.79 -7.13 -7.03
C ALA A 575 0.76 -8.12 -8.20
N PHE A 576 1.59 -9.17 -8.13
CA PHE A 576 1.62 -10.22 -9.12
C PHE A 576 0.32 -11.03 -9.16
N GLN A 577 -0.19 -11.43 -7.99
CA GLN A 577 -1.46 -12.17 -7.88
C GLN A 577 -2.62 -11.39 -8.48
N SER A 578 -2.66 -10.08 -8.23
CA SER A 578 -3.70 -9.21 -8.78
C SER A 578 -3.64 -9.16 -10.31
N ASN A 579 -2.44 -9.01 -10.89
CA ASN A 579 -2.25 -9.07 -12.35
C ASN A 579 -2.60 -10.45 -12.93
N ALA A 580 -2.33 -11.53 -12.20
CA ALA A 580 -2.70 -12.88 -12.62
C ALA A 580 -4.22 -13.08 -12.68
N LEU A 581 -4.98 -12.49 -11.75
CA LEU A 581 -6.44 -12.48 -11.79
C LEU A 581 -6.97 -11.70 -13.00
N VAL A 582 -6.36 -10.55 -13.32
CA VAL A 582 -6.68 -9.78 -14.53
C VAL A 582 -6.41 -10.60 -15.79
N LEU A 583 -5.25 -11.28 -15.87
CA LEU A 583 -4.93 -12.18 -17.00
C LEU A 583 -5.95 -13.31 -17.14
N ALA A 584 -6.33 -13.95 -16.03
CA ALA A 584 -7.29 -15.04 -16.03
C ALA A 584 -8.66 -14.56 -16.58
N GLN A 585 -9.11 -13.37 -16.16
CA GLN A 585 -10.36 -12.79 -16.64
C GLN A 585 -10.29 -12.38 -18.13
N LEU A 586 -9.17 -11.82 -18.59
CA LEU A 586 -8.98 -11.46 -20.00
C LEU A 586 -8.90 -12.68 -20.93
N THR A 587 -8.42 -13.82 -20.42
CA THR A 587 -8.23 -15.05 -21.21
C THR A 587 -9.35 -16.08 -21.03
N GLY A 588 -10.33 -15.81 -20.15
CA GLY A 588 -11.42 -16.74 -19.83
C GLY A 588 -10.98 -17.99 -19.05
N GLN A 589 -9.77 -17.97 -18.47
CA GLN A 589 -9.22 -19.06 -17.66
C GLN A 589 -9.69 -18.94 -16.19
N PRO A 590 -9.89 -20.05 -15.48
CA PRO A 590 -10.20 -19.98 -14.04
C PRO A 590 -9.00 -19.43 -13.26
N GLY A 591 -9.21 -18.33 -12.54
CA GLY A 591 -8.17 -17.74 -11.68
C GLY A 591 -7.71 -18.72 -10.59
N THR A 592 -6.40 -18.90 -10.45
CA THR A 592 -5.76 -19.87 -9.55
C THR A 592 -5.42 -19.32 -8.16
N ALA A 593 -5.63 -18.01 -7.92
CA ALA A 593 -5.26 -17.38 -6.65
C ALA A 593 -6.34 -17.59 -5.57
N ASN A 594 -5.95 -18.19 -4.44
CA ASN A 594 -6.79 -18.24 -3.24
C ASN A 594 -6.48 -17.00 -2.38
N VAL A 595 -7.25 -15.92 -2.58
CA VAL A 595 -7.04 -14.66 -1.87
C VAL A 595 -7.76 -14.70 -0.53
N LEU A 596 -7.00 -14.52 0.56
CA LEU A 596 -7.54 -14.37 1.90
C LEU A 596 -8.19 -12.98 2.04
N PRO A 597 -9.45 -12.90 2.51
CA PRO A 597 -10.09 -11.61 2.75
C PRO A 597 -9.34 -10.79 3.83
N PRO A 598 -9.13 -9.48 3.63
CA PRO A 598 -8.52 -8.63 4.66
C PRO A 598 -9.46 -8.42 5.85
N ASP A 599 -8.93 -8.05 7.01
CA ASP A 599 -9.76 -7.62 8.14
C ASP A 599 -10.37 -6.23 7.90
N THR A 600 -11.53 -5.98 8.48
CA THR A 600 -12.30 -4.74 8.45
C THR A 600 -11.54 -3.51 8.98
N THR A 601 -10.57 -3.71 9.88
CA THR A 601 -9.73 -2.63 10.42
C THR A 601 -8.57 -2.23 9.49
N THR A 602 -8.33 -2.99 8.43
CA THR A 602 -7.18 -2.81 7.54
C THR A 602 -7.31 -1.57 6.67
N SER A 603 -6.29 -0.71 6.67
CA SER A 603 -6.10 0.32 5.65
C SER A 603 -5.62 -0.33 4.36
N LEU A 604 -6.39 -0.20 3.29
CA LEU A 604 -6.02 -0.71 1.97
C LEU A 604 -5.02 0.25 1.33
N ASP A 605 -3.89 -0.30 0.88
CA ASP A 605 -3.03 0.38 -0.09
C ASP A 605 -3.46 -0.01 -1.51
N ALA A 606 -2.89 0.66 -2.53
CA ALA A 606 -3.29 0.42 -3.92
C ALA A 606 -3.10 -1.05 -4.35
N THR A 607 -2.12 -1.75 -3.80
CA THR A 607 -1.86 -3.16 -4.12
C THR A 607 -2.94 -4.07 -3.53
N ASN A 608 -3.22 -3.96 -2.23
CA ASN A 608 -4.20 -4.79 -1.55
C ASN A 608 -5.63 -4.46 -2.00
N PHE A 609 -5.92 -3.19 -2.30
CA PHE A 609 -7.17 -2.78 -2.92
C PHE A 609 -7.38 -3.50 -4.25
N ALA A 610 -6.43 -3.41 -5.19
CA ALA A 610 -6.59 -3.99 -6.51
C ALA A 610 -6.67 -5.53 -6.46
N LEU A 611 -5.91 -6.18 -5.58
CA LEU A 611 -6.03 -7.62 -5.34
C LEU A 611 -7.45 -8.01 -4.87
N LEU A 612 -7.97 -7.33 -3.84
CA LEU A 612 -9.34 -7.54 -3.35
C LEU A 612 -10.38 -7.27 -4.45
N TYR A 613 -10.17 -6.22 -5.22
CA TYR A 613 -11.10 -5.80 -6.27
C TYR A 613 -11.19 -6.84 -7.39
N HIS A 614 -10.06 -7.32 -7.91
CA HIS A 614 -10.05 -8.35 -8.94
C HIS A 614 -10.55 -9.71 -8.43
N ASP A 615 -10.20 -10.10 -7.20
CA ASP A 615 -10.74 -11.33 -6.59
C ASP A 615 -12.26 -11.24 -6.43
N GLY A 616 -12.76 -10.09 -5.96
CA GLY A 616 -14.18 -9.86 -5.82
C GLY A 616 -14.94 -9.87 -7.15
N LEU A 617 -14.38 -9.29 -8.21
CA LEU A 617 -14.97 -9.39 -9.56
C LEU A 617 -15.01 -10.85 -10.04
N ALA A 618 -13.92 -11.60 -9.87
CA ALA A 618 -13.86 -13.02 -10.23
C ALA A 618 -14.79 -13.91 -9.38
N ARG A 619 -15.09 -13.53 -8.13
CA ARG A 619 -16.12 -14.19 -7.32
C ARG A 619 -17.53 -13.86 -7.80
N ALA A 620 -17.78 -12.60 -8.17
CA ALA A 620 -19.08 -12.18 -8.70
C ALA A 620 -19.45 -12.95 -9.98
N THR A 621 -18.50 -13.18 -10.89
CA THR A 621 -18.74 -14.00 -12.10
C THR A 621 -19.05 -15.47 -11.81
N ARG A 622 -18.63 -15.98 -10.65
CA ARG A 622 -18.92 -17.34 -10.16
C ARG A 622 -20.13 -17.38 -9.21
N HIS A 623 -20.88 -16.29 -9.10
CA HIS A 623 -22.03 -16.15 -8.20
C HIS A 623 -21.68 -16.33 -6.70
N ASP A 624 -20.42 -16.12 -6.32
CA ASP A 624 -19.95 -16.20 -4.93
C ASP A 624 -20.21 -14.87 -4.20
N THR A 625 -20.91 -14.96 -3.06
CA THR A 625 -21.33 -13.83 -2.22
C THR A 625 -20.56 -13.69 -0.91
N THR A 626 -19.50 -14.48 -0.71
CA THR A 626 -18.71 -14.54 0.53
C THR A 626 -18.14 -13.20 0.98
N LEU A 627 -17.81 -12.29 0.06
CA LEU A 627 -17.27 -10.96 0.39
C LEU A 627 -18.34 -9.92 0.79
N LEU A 628 -19.63 -10.17 0.56
CA LEU A 628 -20.69 -9.18 0.81
C LEU A 628 -20.73 -8.59 2.23
N PRO A 629 -20.48 -9.36 3.31
CA PRO A 629 -20.45 -8.80 4.66
C PRO A 629 -19.27 -7.85 4.90
N LEU A 630 -18.15 -8.07 4.21
CA LEU A 630 -16.89 -7.34 4.40
C LEU A 630 -16.90 -5.97 3.71
N LEU A 631 -17.44 -5.90 2.49
CA LEU A 631 -17.34 -4.71 1.63
C LEU A 631 -17.92 -3.43 2.26
N PRO A 632 -19.09 -3.45 2.94
CA PRO A 632 -19.60 -2.26 3.62
C PRO A 632 -18.70 -1.79 4.77
N ALA A 633 -18.09 -2.72 5.51
CA ALA A 633 -17.20 -2.39 6.62
C ALA A 633 -15.89 -1.75 6.13
N LEU A 634 -15.32 -2.27 5.04
CA LEU A 634 -14.13 -1.68 4.40
C LEU A 634 -14.42 -0.29 3.81
N ALA A 635 -15.59 -0.11 3.20
CA ALA A 635 -16.03 1.17 2.65
C ALA A 635 -16.29 2.23 3.74
N ALA A 636 -16.72 1.82 4.92
CA ALA A 636 -16.97 2.71 6.06
C ALA A 636 -15.68 3.17 6.76
N ASN A 637 -14.53 2.54 6.50
CA ASN A 637 -13.25 2.92 7.09
C ASN A 637 -12.72 4.21 6.42
N PRO A 638 -12.50 5.32 7.16
CA PRO A 638 -12.01 6.57 6.59
C PRO A 638 -10.65 6.44 5.88
N ALA A 639 -9.82 5.48 6.29
CA ALA A 639 -8.53 5.23 5.64
C ALA A 639 -8.68 4.72 4.20
N ASN A 640 -9.85 4.17 3.85
CA ASN A 640 -10.16 3.62 2.53
C ASN A 640 -10.98 4.57 1.65
N ALA A 641 -11.12 5.84 2.04
CA ALA A 641 -11.95 6.82 1.33
C ALA A 641 -11.59 6.95 -0.17
N ALA A 642 -10.31 6.79 -0.53
CA ALA A 642 -9.85 6.83 -1.92
C ALA A 642 -10.41 5.70 -2.81
N TYR A 643 -10.98 4.65 -2.22
CA TYR A 643 -11.49 3.45 -2.90
C TYR A 643 -13.00 3.24 -2.72
N LEU A 644 -13.69 4.23 -2.14
CA LEU A 644 -15.10 4.11 -1.74
C LEU A 644 -16.02 3.70 -2.90
N ASP A 645 -15.87 4.37 -4.05
CA ASP A 645 -16.71 4.14 -5.22
C ASP A 645 -16.50 2.74 -5.80
N GLN A 646 -15.25 2.28 -5.86
CA GLN A 646 -14.90 0.96 -6.38
C GLN A 646 -15.36 -0.17 -5.43
N LEU A 647 -15.26 0.03 -4.11
CA LEU A 647 -15.78 -0.93 -3.12
C LEU A 647 -17.32 -1.01 -3.19
N THR A 648 -17.99 0.14 -3.39
CA THR A 648 -19.45 0.20 -3.56
C THR A 648 -19.90 -0.46 -4.85
N LEU A 649 -19.19 -0.21 -5.96
CA LEU A 649 -19.40 -0.89 -7.23
C LEU A 649 -19.21 -2.41 -7.12
N LEU A 650 -18.14 -2.85 -6.45
CA LEU A 650 -17.88 -4.27 -6.24
C LEU A 650 -19.00 -4.93 -5.43
N ARG A 651 -19.50 -4.26 -4.38
CA ARG A 651 -20.67 -4.72 -3.62
C ARG A 651 -21.89 -4.87 -4.52
N ALA A 652 -22.16 -3.90 -5.39
CA ALA A 652 -23.28 -3.95 -6.32
C ALA A 652 -23.14 -5.15 -7.28
N PHE A 653 -21.94 -5.40 -7.83
CA PHE A 653 -21.67 -6.57 -8.67
C PHE A 653 -21.91 -7.90 -7.95
N SER A 654 -21.34 -8.07 -6.75
CA SER A 654 -21.53 -9.27 -5.95
C SER A 654 -22.99 -9.48 -5.53
N GLN A 655 -23.75 -8.40 -5.33
CA GLN A 655 -25.20 -8.50 -5.06
C GLN A 655 -25.99 -8.88 -6.31
N HIS A 656 -25.70 -8.27 -7.47
CA HIS A 656 -26.44 -8.49 -8.70
C HIS A 656 -26.28 -9.94 -9.16
N TYR A 657 -25.03 -10.38 -9.36
CA TYR A 657 -24.73 -11.75 -9.78
C TYR A 657 -24.90 -12.78 -8.65
N GLY A 658 -24.97 -12.35 -7.40
CA GLY A 658 -25.34 -13.17 -6.24
C GLY A 658 -26.85 -13.38 -6.04
N GLY A 659 -27.69 -12.97 -7.00
CA GLY A 659 -29.15 -13.15 -6.92
C GLY A 659 -29.86 -12.14 -6.02
N ARG A 660 -29.33 -10.93 -5.86
CA ARG A 660 -29.95 -9.82 -5.10
C ARG A 660 -30.01 -8.53 -5.95
N PRO A 661 -30.69 -8.55 -7.11
CA PRO A 661 -30.70 -7.43 -8.07
C PRO A 661 -31.23 -6.11 -7.50
N VAL A 662 -32.29 -6.15 -6.69
CA VAL A 662 -32.85 -4.94 -6.06
C VAL A 662 -31.85 -4.30 -5.09
N ALA A 663 -31.15 -5.12 -4.29
CA ALA A 663 -30.11 -4.62 -3.40
C ALA A 663 -28.95 -4.01 -4.18
N ALA A 664 -28.58 -4.62 -5.32
CA ALA A 664 -27.54 -4.12 -6.20
C ALA A 664 -27.90 -2.75 -6.81
N GLN A 665 -29.13 -2.59 -7.30
CA GLN A 665 -29.62 -1.30 -7.81
C GLN A 665 -29.55 -0.22 -6.74
N ASN A 666 -29.99 -0.53 -5.51
CA ASN A 666 -29.93 0.41 -4.39
C ASN A 666 -28.49 0.76 -3.97
N ALA A 667 -27.57 -0.22 -4.01
CA ALA A 667 -26.16 0.01 -3.71
C ALA A 667 -25.47 0.88 -4.77
N LEU A 668 -25.89 0.77 -6.03
CA LEU A 668 -25.34 1.52 -7.16
C LEU A 668 -25.93 2.94 -7.29
N LEU A 669 -27.14 3.16 -6.77
CA LEU A 669 -27.89 4.42 -6.90
C LEU A 669 -27.07 5.68 -6.51
N PRO A 670 -26.32 5.72 -5.39
CA PRO A 670 -25.53 6.90 -5.04
C PRO A 670 -24.47 7.25 -6.09
N LEU A 671 -23.88 6.23 -6.75
CA LEU A 671 -22.86 6.42 -7.79
C LEU A 671 -23.47 6.85 -9.13
N ALA A 672 -24.71 6.44 -9.39
CA ALA A 672 -25.45 6.77 -10.62
C ALA A 672 -26.26 8.09 -10.54
N THR A 673 -26.26 8.76 -9.39
CA THR A 673 -26.98 10.03 -9.20
C THR A 673 -26.09 11.22 -9.56
N GLY A 674 -26.55 12.08 -10.47
CA GLY A 674 -25.84 13.30 -10.88
C GLY A 674 -25.61 13.39 -12.39
N SER A 675 -24.71 14.30 -12.78
CA SER A 675 -24.33 14.56 -14.17
C SER A 675 -22.81 14.58 -14.31
N GLY A 676 -22.26 13.76 -15.19
CA GLY A 676 -20.82 13.69 -15.46
C GLY A 676 -20.37 12.31 -15.95
N ALA A 677 -19.18 12.24 -16.55
CA ALA A 677 -18.68 11.02 -17.21
C ALA A 677 -18.54 9.81 -16.26
N GLY A 678 -18.14 10.03 -15.00
CA GLY A 678 -18.08 8.98 -13.99
C GLY A 678 -19.47 8.41 -13.66
N THR A 679 -20.45 9.28 -13.46
CA THR A 679 -21.86 8.91 -13.25
C THR A 679 -22.44 8.18 -14.46
N ALA A 680 -22.05 8.59 -15.67
CA ALA A 680 -22.50 8.01 -16.94
C ALA A 680 -22.19 6.51 -17.03
N TYR A 681 -21.00 6.08 -16.57
CA TYR A 681 -20.64 4.67 -16.48
C TYR A 681 -21.62 3.87 -15.60
N TYR A 682 -21.95 4.38 -14.42
CA TYR A 682 -22.86 3.71 -13.50
C TYR A 682 -24.30 3.69 -14.01
N GLN A 683 -24.75 4.74 -14.70
CA GLN A 683 -26.05 4.78 -15.38
C GLN A 683 -26.12 3.76 -16.52
N GLN A 684 -25.05 3.62 -17.31
CA GLN A 684 -24.95 2.59 -18.35
C GLN A 684 -25.07 1.19 -17.73
N LEU A 685 -24.35 0.93 -16.63
CA LEU A 685 -24.41 -0.34 -15.91
C LEU A 685 -25.82 -0.63 -15.39
N GLN A 686 -26.49 0.35 -14.78
CA GLN A 686 -27.89 0.22 -14.34
C GLN A 686 -28.81 -0.12 -15.51
N GLY A 687 -28.66 0.56 -16.64
CA GLY A 687 -29.42 0.30 -17.86
C GLY A 687 -29.23 -1.11 -18.41
N LEU A 688 -27.99 -1.59 -18.45
CA LEU A 688 -27.68 -2.98 -18.84
C LEU A 688 -28.30 -4.00 -17.88
N TRP A 689 -28.21 -3.78 -16.57
CA TRP A 689 -28.86 -4.65 -15.57
C TRP A 689 -30.39 -4.63 -15.64
N LEU A 690 -30.99 -3.52 -16.07
CA LEU A 690 -32.43 -3.45 -16.33
C LEU A 690 -32.81 -4.26 -17.58
N LEU A 691 -31.99 -4.22 -18.64
CA LEU A 691 -32.16 -5.11 -19.81
C LEU A 691 -32.05 -6.59 -19.42
N ASP A 692 -31.08 -6.92 -18.56
CA ASP A 692 -30.89 -8.29 -18.06
C ASP A 692 -32.09 -8.79 -17.23
N GLN A 693 -32.81 -7.86 -16.59
CA GLN A 693 -34.07 -8.12 -15.88
C GLN A 693 -35.32 -8.09 -16.78
N HIS A 694 -35.14 -8.00 -18.11
CA HIS A 694 -36.22 -7.87 -19.09
C HIS A 694 -37.09 -6.61 -18.93
N LEU A 695 -36.48 -5.49 -18.52
CA LEU A 695 -37.14 -4.20 -18.34
C LEU A 695 -36.63 -3.16 -19.35
N PRO A 696 -37.00 -3.27 -20.63
CA PRO A 696 -36.44 -2.41 -21.68
C PRO A 696 -36.87 -0.94 -21.57
N ALA A 697 -38.05 -0.67 -21.04
CA ALA A 697 -38.56 0.69 -20.83
C ALA A 697 -37.71 1.53 -19.85
N PRO A 698 -37.54 1.12 -18.57
CA PRO A 698 -36.67 1.87 -17.66
C PRO A 698 -35.20 1.78 -18.09
N ALA A 699 -34.77 0.70 -18.76
CA ALA A 699 -33.44 0.62 -19.32
C ALA A 699 -33.17 1.72 -20.37
N ALA A 700 -34.08 1.94 -21.31
CA ALA A 700 -33.94 2.96 -22.34
C ALA A 700 -33.72 4.35 -21.73
N GLY A 701 -34.49 4.71 -20.69
CA GLY A 701 -34.32 5.97 -19.97
C GLY A 701 -32.95 6.10 -19.30
N ARG A 702 -32.49 5.06 -18.59
CA ARG A 702 -31.16 5.08 -17.94
C ARG A 702 -30.00 5.09 -18.91
N LEU A 703 -30.11 4.39 -20.03
CA LEU A 703 -29.08 4.36 -21.07
C LEU A 703 -29.03 5.69 -21.83
N HIS A 704 -30.18 6.34 -22.02
CA HIS A 704 -30.25 7.70 -22.54
C HIS A 704 -29.51 8.69 -21.62
N GLU A 705 -29.81 8.67 -20.31
CA GLU A 705 -29.10 9.49 -19.31
C GLU A 705 -27.58 9.26 -19.37
N ALA A 706 -27.14 8.00 -19.45
CA ALA A 706 -25.74 7.66 -19.58
C ALA A 706 -25.10 8.25 -20.84
N ARG A 707 -25.77 8.15 -21.98
CA ARG A 707 -25.28 8.70 -23.26
C ARG A 707 -25.14 10.23 -23.19
N GLU A 708 -26.17 10.92 -22.69
CA GLU A 708 -26.15 12.38 -22.52
C GLU A 708 -25.07 12.84 -21.51
N ASN A 709 -24.77 12.03 -20.49
CA ASN A 709 -23.72 12.30 -19.51
C ASN A 709 -22.30 11.89 -19.96
N GLY A 710 -22.13 11.40 -21.20
CA GLY A 710 -20.82 11.16 -21.80
C GLY A 710 -20.37 9.71 -21.90
N ALA A 711 -21.28 8.74 -21.82
CA ALA A 711 -20.99 7.32 -22.09
C ALA A 711 -21.45 6.90 -23.51
N PRO A 712 -20.60 7.01 -24.54
CA PRO A 712 -20.99 6.68 -25.92
C PRO A 712 -21.30 5.19 -26.13
N GLU A 713 -20.72 4.32 -25.29
CA GLU A 713 -20.95 2.87 -25.32
C GLU A 713 -22.39 2.50 -24.96
N ALA A 714 -23.12 3.39 -24.26
CA ALA A 714 -24.53 3.20 -23.92
C ALA A 714 -25.48 3.24 -25.14
N ALA A 715 -25.05 3.82 -26.27
CA ALA A 715 -25.90 3.98 -27.45
C ALA A 715 -26.40 2.65 -28.03
N LEU A 716 -25.56 1.61 -28.08
CA LEU A 716 -25.99 0.32 -28.63
C LEU A 716 -27.03 -0.35 -27.72
N PRO A 717 -26.81 -0.52 -26.40
CA PRO A 717 -27.84 -0.97 -25.48
C PRO A 717 -29.11 -0.11 -25.50
N GLU A 718 -28.99 1.22 -25.57
CA GLU A 718 -30.14 2.15 -25.62
C GLU A 718 -31.00 1.87 -26.85
N ALA A 719 -30.38 1.68 -28.02
CA ALA A 719 -31.09 1.37 -29.25
C ALA A 719 -31.83 0.02 -29.17
N TYR A 720 -31.24 -1.00 -28.54
CA TYR A 720 -31.92 -2.27 -28.26
C TYR A 720 -33.12 -2.08 -27.31
N ALA A 721 -32.96 -1.28 -26.25
CA ALA A 721 -34.01 -0.98 -25.29
C ALA A 721 -35.19 -0.22 -25.94
N LEU A 722 -34.90 0.77 -26.78
CA LEU A 722 -35.89 1.52 -27.57
C LEU A 722 -36.62 0.62 -28.57
N ALA A 723 -35.89 -0.27 -29.25
CA ALA A 723 -36.51 -1.22 -30.18
C ALA A 723 -37.49 -2.15 -29.46
N LEU A 724 -37.12 -2.69 -28.29
CA LEU A 724 -37.98 -3.55 -27.47
C LEU A 724 -39.20 -2.84 -26.87
N THR A 725 -39.23 -1.51 -26.89
CA THR A 725 -40.36 -0.68 -26.41
C THR A 725 -41.19 -0.11 -27.57
N SER A 726 -41.13 -0.76 -28.74
CA SER A 726 -41.90 -0.39 -29.93
C SER A 726 -41.57 1.00 -30.48
N GLN A 727 -40.32 1.45 -30.34
CA GLN A 727 -39.82 2.73 -30.86
C GLN A 727 -38.69 2.54 -31.90
N PRO A 728 -38.98 1.91 -33.07
CA PRO A 728 -37.94 1.54 -34.04
C PRO A 728 -37.23 2.75 -34.67
N ASP A 729 -37.92 3.88 -34.86
CA ASP A 729 -37.32 5.08 -35.46
C ASP A 729 -36.27 5.71 -34.53
N SER A 730 -36.62 5.90 -33.25
CA SER A 730 -35.69 6.35 -32.21
C SER A 730 -34.52 5.38 -32.06
N ALA A 731 -34.80 4.07 -32.06
CA ALA A 731 -33.77 3.04 -32.02
C ALA A 731 -32.77 3.14 -33.18
N ARG A 732 -33.24 3.38 -34.42
CA ARG A 732 -32.35 3.58 -35.58
C ARG A 732 -31.47 4.83 -35.41
N GLN A 733 -32.05 5.93 -34.96
CA GLN A 733 -31.30 7.18 -34.76
C GLN A 733 -30.18 7.00 -33.73
N VAL A 734 -30.46 6.33 -32.61
CA VAL A 734 -29.46 6.06 -31.57
C VAL A 734 -28.44 5.00 -32.05
N ALA A 735 -28.89 3.93 -32.72
CA ALA A 735 -27.98 2.92 -33.28
C ALA A 735 -26.95 3.51 -34.25
N ASN A 736 -27.29 4.61 -34.93
CA ASN A 736 -26.37 5.29 -35.84
C ASN A 736 -25.19 5.98 -35.12
N GLN A 737 -25.36 6.29 -33.84
CA GLN A 737 -24.34 6.92 -32.98
C GLN A 737 -23.42 5.89 -32.30
N ALA A 738 -23.84 4.62 -32.22
CA ALA A 738 -23.05 3.55 -31.61
C ALA A 738 -21.79 3.19 -32.41
N ALA A 739 -20.79 2.56 -31.78
CA ALA A 739 -19.59 2.10 -32.49
C ALA A 739 -19.93 1.12 -33.64
N PRO A 740 -19.19 1.17 -34.78
CA PRO A 740 -19.41 0.24 -35.89
C PRO A 740 -19.05 -1.19 -35.46
N GLY A 741 -19.92 -2.14 -35.79
CA GLY A 741 -19.74 -3.54 -35.42
C GLY A 741 -20.77 -4.45 -36.09
N LEU A 742 -20.59 -5.76 -35.94
CA LEU A 742 -21.54 -6.75 -36.48
C LEU A 742 -22.90 -6.63 -35.78
N THR A 743 -22.90 -6.48 -34.46
CA THR A 743 -24.12 -6.31 -33.63
C THR A 743 -24.91 -5.06 -34.03
N ARG A 744 -24.24 -3.94 -34.31
CA ARG A 744 -24.87 -2.71 -34.82
C ARG A 744 -25.48 -2.94 -36.20
N ARG A 745 -24.76 -3.58 -37.12
CA ARG A 745 -25.25 -3.87 -38.48
C ARG A 745 -26.48 -4.77 -38.47
N LEU A 746 -26.47 -5.81 -37.64
CA LEU A 746 -27.62 -6.71 -37.47
C LEU A 746 -28.83 -5.96 -36.89
N LEU A 747 -28.61 -5.10 -35.90
CA LEU A 747 -29.66 -4.23 -35.35
C LEU A 747 -30.26 -3.32 -36.43
N GLN A 748 -29.42 -2.62 -37.20
CA GLN A 748 -29.87 -1.73 -38.26
C GLN A 748 -30.68 -2.46 -39.33
N ALA A 749 -30.23 -3.66 -39.75
CA ALA A 749 -30.96 -4.48 -40.70
C ALA A 749 -32.34 -4.90 -40.16
N ALA A 750 -32.42 -5.30 -38.88
CA ALA A 750 -33.69 -5.68 -38.25
C ALA A 750 -34.65 -4.48 -38.06
N LEU A 751 -34.10 -3.26 -37.96
CA LEU A 751 -34.88 -2.03 -37.80
C LEU A 751 -35.24 -1.36 -39.15
N ASP A 752 -34.82 -1.91 -40.28
CA ASP A 752 -35.13 -1.37 -41.61
C ASP A 752 -36.66 -1.28 -41.82
N PRO A 753 -37.21 -0.10 -42.15
CA PRO A 753 -38.65 0.05 -42.32
C PRO A 753 -39.22 -0.80 -43.48
N GLU A 754 -38.42 -1.11 -44.51
CA GLU A 754 -38.84 -1.92 -45.65
C GLU A 754 -38.84 -3.43 -45.35
N LEU A 755 -38.19 -3.85 -44.25
CA LEU A 755 -37.99 -5.25 -43.91
C LEU A 755 -39.29 -6.04 -43.81
N ARG A 756 -40.40 -5.40 -43.42
CA ARG A 756 -41.71 -6.08 -43.34
C ARG A 756 -42.15 -6.63 -44.71
N THR A 757 -41.83 -5.93 -45.78
CA THR A 757 -42.18 -6.34 -47.16
C THR A 757 -41.19 -7.34 -47.73
N THR A 758 -39.93 -7.29 -47.30
CA THR A 758 -38.83 -8.16 -47.75
C THR A 758 -38.51 -9.29 -46.78
N TYR A 759 -39.32 -9.50 -45.73
CA TYR A 759 -39.05 -10.41 -44.61
C TYR A 759 -38.70 -11.84 -45.08
N SER A 760 -39.43 -12.37 -46.05
CA SER A 760 -39.20 -13.72 -46.59
C SER A 760 -37.88 -13.89 -47.35
N GLN A 761 -37.27 -12.79 -47.78
CA GLN A 761 -35.99 -12.75 -48.50
C GLN A 761 -34.81 -12.45 -47.56
N ALA A 762 -35.07 -12.02 -46.33
CA ALA A 762 -34.03 -11.69 -45.36
C ALA A 762 -33.36 -12.96 -44.80
N PRO A 763 -32.06 -12.91 -44.46
CA PRO A 763 -31.38 -14.02 -43.79
C PRO A 763 -32.03 -14.37 -42.45
N ASP A 764 -31.99 -15.65 -42.05
CA ASP A 764 -32.53 -16.14 -40.78
C ASP A 764 -32.11 -15.33 -39.54
N SER A 765 -30.89 -14.77 -39.53
CA SER A 765 -30.41 -13.93 -38.43
C SER A 765 -31.15 -12.60 -38.34
N VAL A 766 -31.45 -11.98 -39.48
CA VAL A 766 -32.24 -10.74 -39.57
C VAL A 766 -33.70 -11.04 -39.26
N GLN A 767 -34.25 -12.15 -39.77
CA GLN A 767 -35.61 -12.58 -39.46
C GLN A 767 -35.81 -12.83 -37.96
N ALA A 768 -34.91 -13.59 -37.34
CA ALA A 768 -34.95 -13.85 -35.90
C ALA A 768 -34.84 -12.56 -35.08
N GLN A 769 -33.90 -11.67 -35.44
CA GLN A 769 -33.73 -10.40 -34.74
C GLN A 769 -34.92 -9.45 -34.94
N TYR A 770 -35.53 -9.44 -36.12
CA TYR A 770 -36.77 -8.70 -36.38
C TYR A 770 -37.90 -9.18 -35.47
N LEU A 771 -38.10 -10.50 -35.35
CA LEU A 771 -39.13 -11.02 -34.45
C LEU A 771 -38.86 -10.60 -33.00
N VAL A 772 -37.62 -10.70 -32.53
CA VAL A 772 -37.23 -10.24 -31.18
C VAL A 772 -37.62 -8.78 -30.94
N LEU A 773 -37.27 -7.89 -31.86
CA LEU A 773 -37.37 -6.44 -31.64
C LEU A 773 -38.73 -5.85 -32.04
N ARG A 774 -39.29 -6.29 -33.17
CA ARG A 774 -40.46 -5.69 -33.84
C ARG A 774 -41.60 -6.68 -34.10
N GLY A 775 -41.56 -7.87 -33.48
CA GLY A 775 -42.61 -8.88 -33.67
C GLY A 775 -44.01 -8.42 -33.22
N ASP A 776 -44.12 -7.40 -32.37
CA ASP A 776 -45.38 -6.75 -31.98
C ASP A 776 -46.10 -6.04 -33.14
N GLU A 777 -45.41 -5.75 -34.24
CA GLU A 777 -46.03 -5.23 -35.47
C GLU A 777 -46.86 -6.29 -36.22
N LEU A 778 -46.70 -7.56 -35.87
CA LEU A 778 -47.43 -8.68 -36.47
C LEU A 778 -48.68 -9.03 -35.64
N PRO A 779 -49.79 -9.42 -36.30
CA PRO A 779 -50.93 -9.99 -35.59
C PRO A 779 -50.52 -11.18 -34.74
N ALA A 780 -51.12 -11.33 -33.56
CA ALA A 780 -50.73 -12.38 -32.61
C ALA A 780 -50.77 -13.79 -33.22
N THR A 781 -51.70 -14.06 -34.15
CA THR A 781 -51.84 -15.37 -34.82
C THR A 781 -50.73 -15.68 -35.83
N ALA A 782 -50.00 -14.67 -36.30
CA ALA A 782 -48.90 -14.80 -37.25
C ALA A 782 -47.54 -15.01 -36.58
N LEU A 783 -47.42 -14.79 -35.26
CA LEU A 783 -46.15 -14.80 -34.52
C LEU A 783 -45.44 -16.16 -34.52
N LEU A 784 -46.15 -17.22 -34.12
CA LEU A 784 -45.57 -18.57 -34.01
C LEU A 784 -45.27 -19.18 -35.39
N PRO A 785 -46.14 -19.06 -36.41
CA PRO A 785 -45.81 -19.47 -37.78
C PRO A 785 -44.58 -18.75 -38.34
N ALA A 786 -44.45 -17.43 -38.11
CA ALA A 786 -43.31 -16.65 -38.60
C ALA A 786 -41.99 -17.08 -37.96
N ALA A 787 -42.01 -17.41 -36.66
CA ALA A 787 -40.84 -17.95 -35.97
C ALA A 787 -40.51 -19.37 -36.45
N ALA A 788 -41.52 -20.22 -36.66
CA ALA A 788 -41.34 -21.61 -37.12
C ALA A 788 -40.75 -21.70 -38.54
N ALA A 789 -40.98 -20.68 -39.38
CA ALA A 789 -40.44 -20.61 -40.74
C ALA A 789 -38.90 -20.45 -40.81
N ILE A 790 -38.25 -20.02 -39.72
CA ILE A 790 -36.79 -19.87 -39.66
C ILE A 790 -36.12 -21.24 -39.76
N THR A 791 -35.18 -21.41 -40.68
CA THR A 791 -34.57 -22.72 -40.98
C THR A 791 -33.54 -23.15 -39.94
N SER A 792 -32.74 -22.23 -39.43
CA SER A 792 -31.72 -22.48 -38.40
C SER A 792 -32.36 -22.80 -37.05
N PRO A 793 -32.10 -23.99 -36.45
CA PRO A 793 -32.68 -24.37 -35.16
C PRO A 793 -32.36 -23.40 -34.03
N ALA A 794 -31.12 -22.90 -33.96
CA ALA A 794 -30.70 -21.97 -32.90
C ALA A 794 -31.40 -20.60 -33.02
N LEU A 795 -31.51 -20.08 -34.25
CA LEU A 795 -32.16 -18.78 -34.50
C LEU A 795 -33.68 -18.88 -34.33
N ARG A 796 -34.27 -20.01 -34.73
CA ARG A 796 -35.68 -20.35 -34.46
C ARG A 796 -35.97 -20.33 -32.97
N GLN A 797 -35.11 -20.93 -32.14
CA GLN A 797 -35.28 -20.90 -30.68
C GLN A 797 -35.28 -19.47 -30.12
N VAL A 798 -34.36 -18.61 -30.58
CA VAL A 798 -34.31 -17.19 -30.16
C VAL A 798 -35.60 -16.46 -30.54
N ALA A 799 -36.07 -16.64 -31.77
CA ALA A 799 -37.32 -16.04 -32.23
C ALA A 799 -38.55 -16.54 -31.43
N LEU A 800 -38.63 -17.85 -31.19
CA LEU A 800 -39.70 -18.47 -30.41
C LEU A 800 -39.72 -17.98 -28.96
N LEU A 801 -38.58 -17.94 -28.29
CA LEU A 801 -38.48 -17.44 -26.91
C LEU A 801 -38.94 -15.97 -26.78
N ALA A 802 -38.73 -15.16 -27.81
CA ALA A 802 -39.23 -13.78 -27.83
C ALA A 802 -40.74 -13.68 -28.14
N GLN A 803 -41.29 -14.57 -28.97
CA GLN A 803 -42.70 -14.49 -29.40
C GLN A 803 -43.68 -15.24 -28.51
N LEU A 804 -43.27 -16.32 -27.84
CA LEU A 804 -44.13 -17.12 -26.98
C LEU A 804 -44.76 -16.31 -25.82
N PRO A 805 -44.05 -15.40 -25.11
CA PRO A 805 -44.67 -14.51 -24.13
C PRO A 805 -45.79 -13.65 -24.72
N ARG A 806 -45.60 -13.12 -25.95
CA ARG A 806 -46.59 -12.28 -26.63
C ARG A 806 -47.83 -13.09 -27.01
N ALA A 807 -47.64 -14.29 -27.55
CA ALA A 807 -48.73 -15.21 -27.87
C ALA A 807 -49.53 -15.63 -26.61
N LEU A 808 -48.84 -15.87 -25.48
CA LEU A 808 -49.46 -16.12 -24.18
C LEU A 808 -50.30 -14.93 -23.69
N ASN A 809 -49.79 -13.70 -23.83
CA ASN A 809 -50.50 -12.48 -23.48
C ASN A 809 -51.72 -12.19 -24.36
N ALA A 810 -51.69 -12.64 -25.62
CA ALA A 810 -52.83 -12.61 -26.52
C ALA A 810 -53.84 -13.77 -26.31
N GLY A 811 -53.65 -14.61 -25.29
CA GLY A 811 -54.59 -15.69 -24.94
C GLY A 811 -54.44 -16.98 -25.78
N GLN A 812 -53.38 -17.15 -26.57
CA GLN A 812 -53.20 -18.30 -27.46
C GLN A 812 -52.61 -19.52 -26.74
N LEU A 813 -53.31 -20.04 -25.71
CA LEU A 813 -52.77 -21.11 -24.86
C LEU A 813 -52.51 -22.43 -25.62
N VAL A 814 -53.41 -22.82 -26.53
CA VAL A 814 -53.28 -24.10 -27.28
C VAL A 814 -52.11 -24.09 -28.27
N PRO A 815 -51.97 -23.10 -29.18
CA PRO A 815 -50.82 -23.01 -30.06
C PRO A 815 -49.47 -22.91 -29.32
N VAL A 816 -49.45 -22.19 -28.20
CA VAL A 816 -48.26 -22.09 -27.34
C VAL A 816 -47.89 -23.46 -26.77
N GLY A 817 -48.86 -24.20 -26.21
CA GLY A 817 -48.64 -25.54 -25.67
C GLY A 817 -48.05 -26.49 -26.72
N GLN A 818 -48.65 -26.55 -27.91
CA GLN A 818 -48.17 -27.38 -29.02
C GLN A 818 -46.73 -27.01 -29.43
N THR A 819 -46.42 -25.72 -29.48
CA THR A 819 -45.07 -25.25 -29.84
C THR A 819 -44.04 -25.62 -28.79
N LEU A 820 -44.38 -25.48 -27.49
CA LEU A 820 -43.52 -25.87 -26.38
C LEU A 820 -43.25 -27.38 -26.38
N ASP A 821 -44.26 -28.20 -26.62
CA ASP A 821 -44.10 -29.66 -26.67
C ASP A 821 -43.20 -30.13 -27.82
N GLN A 822 -43.22 -29.41 -28.95
CA GLN A 822 -42.42 -29.74 -30.14
C GLN A 822 -40.97 -29.24 -30.07
N THR A 823 -40.74 -28.08 -29.45
CA THR A 823 -39.46 -27.34 -29.60
C THR A 823 -38.67 -27.16 -28.31
N ALA A 824 -39.34 -27.15 -27.15
CA ALA A 824 -38.67 -26.85 -25.90
C ALA A 824 -37.91 -28.07 -25.37
N PRO A 825 -36.68 -27.91 -24.86
CA PRO A 825 -35.90 -29.02 -24.30
C PRO A 825 -36.55 -29.56 -23.02
N ALA A 826 -36.22 -30.79 -22.63
CA ALA A 826 -36.72 -31.40 -21.40
C ALA A 826 -36.51 -30.48 -20.17
N VAL A 827 -37.43 -30.50 -19.21
CA VAL A 827 -37.46 -29.53 -18.09
C VAL A 827 -36.17 -29.49 -17.26
N GLY A 828 -35.41 -30.60 -17.21
CA GLY A 828 -34.13 -30.72 -16.51
C GLY A 828 -32.88 -30.45 -17.36
N ALA A 829 -33.03 -30.17 -18.65
CA ALA A 829 -31.89 -30.04 -19.57
C ALA A 829 -31.18 -28.68 -19.45
N VAL A 830 -29.91 -28.63 -19.86
CA VAL A 830 -29.16 -27.38 -20.00
C VAL A 830 -29.87 -26.47 -21.02
N GLY A 831 -30.08 -25.20 -20.66
CA GLY A 831 -30.83 -24.24 -21.49
C GLY A 831 -32.36 -24.33 -21.37
N ALA A 832 -32.90 -25.21 -20.52
CA ALA A 832 -34.35 -25.31 -20.32
C ALA A 832 -34.96 -24.17 -19.50
N SER A 833 -34.14 -23.36 -18.81
CA SER A 833 -34.60 -22.29 -17.89
C SER A 833 -35.63 -21.33 -18.50
N PRO A 834 -35.35 -20.61 -19.60
CA PRO A 834 -36.33 -19.68 -20.18
C PRO A 834 -37.58 -20.39 -20.71
N TRP A 835 -37.45 -21.64 -21.19
CA TRP A 835 -38.58 -22.46 -21.61
C TRP A 835 -39.45 -22.91 -20.43
N ASN A 836 -38.85 -23.18 -19.29
CA ASN A 836 -39.55 -23.54 -18.07
C ASN A 836 -40.35 -22.35 -17.51
N VAL A 837 -39.86 -21.12 -17.66
CA VAL A 837 -40.67 -19.92 -17.35
C VAL A 837 -41.94 -19.89 -18.21
N LEU A 838 -41.82 -20.12 -19.52
CA LEU A 838 -42.97 -20.15 -20.44
C LEU A 838 -43.95 -21.30 -20.13
N ARG A 839 -43.45 -22.49 -19.80
CA ARG A 839 -44.28 -23.62 -19.34
C ARG A 839 -45.04 -23.26 -18.07
N GLY A 840 -44.36 -22.68 -17.09
CA GLY A 840 -44.98 -22.29 -15.83
C GLY A 840 -46.10 -21.27 -16.03
N GLU A 841 -45.86 -20.25 -16.86
CA GLU A 841 -46.88 -19.26 -17.25
C GLU A 841 -48.08 -19.90 -17.96
N LEU A 842 -47.83 -20.80 -18.92
CA LEU A 842 -48.89 -21.56 -19.59
C LEU A 842 -49.71 -22.37 -18.57
N TYR A 843 -49.05 -23.06 -17.65
CA TYR A 843 -49.71 -23.92 -16.65
C TYR A 843 -50.51 -23.10 -15.62
N VAL A 844 -50.00 -21.94 -15.21
CA VAL A 844 -50.75 -21.02 -14.32
C VAL A 844 -52.01 -20.51 -15.03
N ARG A 845 -51.88 -20.00 -16.26
CA ARG A 845 -53.03 -19.45 -17.02
C ARG A 845 -54.05 -20.53 -17.40
N GLY A 846 -53.58 -21.73 -17.74
CA GLY A 846 -54.40 -22.90 -18.04
C GLY A 846 -54.92 -23.67 -16.82
N ARG A 847 -54.56 -23.25 -15.59
CA ARG A 847 -54.88 -23.94 -14.33
C ARG A 847 -54.45 -25.42 -14.29
N GLN A 848 -53.30 -25.73 -14.89
CA GLN A 848 -52.72 -27.07 -14.99
C GLN A 848 -51.80 -27.36 -13.78
N TRP A 849 -52.39 -27.47 -12.59
CA TRP A 849 -51.65 -27.58 -11.33
C TRP A 849 -50.71 -28.78 -11.21
N PRO A 850 -51.06 -30.00 -11.67
CA PRO A 850 -50.15 -31.15 -11.61
C PRO A 850 -48.86 -30.92 -12.41
N GLN A 851 -48.97 -30.38 -13.62
CA GLN A 851 -47.83 -30.06 -14.48
C GLN A 851 -46.97 -28.94 -13.89
N LEU A 852 -47.60 -27.91 -13.31
CA LEU A 852 -46.89 -26.84 -12.61
C LEU A 852 -46.09 -27.37 -11.42
N ARG A 853 -46.66 -28.31 -10.65
CA ARG A 853 -45.97 -28.95 -9.52
C ARG A 853 -44.75 -29.74 -9.97
N ASP A 854 -44.88 -30.53 -11.04
CA ASP A 854 -43.76 -31.29 -11.60
C ASP A 854 -42.64 -30.37 -12.10
N LEU A 855 -43.01 -29.31 -12.82
CA LEU A 855 -42.08 -28.30 -13.32
C LEU A 855 -41.33 -27.58 -12.18
N VAL A 856 -42.04 -27.17 -11.13
CA VAL A 856 -41.41 -26.51 -9.97
C VAL A 856 -40.46 -27.44 -9.22
N GLN A 857 -40.72 -28.75 -9.20
CA GLN A 857 -39.86 -29.72 -8.51
C GLN A 857 -38.64 -30.12 -9.33
N LYS A 858 -38.82 -30.42 -10.63
CA LYS A 858 -37.81 -31.03 -11.50
C LYS A 858 -37.19 -30.07 -12.51
N GLY A 859 -37.80 -28.90 -12.73
CA GLY A 859 -37.35 -27.91 -13.70
C GLY A 859 -36.09 -27.18 -13.25
N VAL A 860 -35.20 -26.92 -14.20
CA VAL A 860 -34.05 -26.03 -14.03
C VAL A 860 -34.51 -24.58 -14.18
N PHE A 861 -34.16 -23.74 -13.20
CA PHE A 861 -34.33 -22.30 -13.23
C PHE A 861 -33.00 -21.66 -12.82
N ALA A 862 -32.42 -20.83 -13.67
CA ALA A 862 -31.11 -20.22 -13.50
C ALA A 862 -31.21 -18.68 -13.57
N GLY A 863 -30.26 -17.97 -12.96
CA GLY A 863 -30.26 -16.50 -12.94
C GLY A 863 -31.58 -15.93 -12.40
N PHE A 864 -32.15 -14.96 -13.12
CA PHE A 864 -33.42 -14.32 -12.74
C PHE A 864 -34.65 -15.23 -12.83
N ASP A 865 -34.58 -16.33 -13.59
CA ASP A 865 -35.69 -17.29 -13.69
C ASP A 865 -35.96 -18.00 -12.35
N THR A 866 -35.00 -17.98 -11.42
CA THR A 866 -35.22 -18.47 -10.05
C THR A 866 -36.35 -17.73 -9.33
N PHE A 867 -36.56 -16.45 -9.64
CA PHE A 867 -37.68 -15.68 -9.11
C PHE A 867 -39.02 -16.05 -9.75
N GLN A 868 -39.01 -16.51 -11.01
CA GLN A 868 -40.19 -17.08 -11.65
C GLN A 868 -40.60 -18.40 -10.98
N ARG A 869 -39.63 -19.24 -10.59
CA ARG A 869 -39.91 -20.43 -9.77
C ARG A 869 -40.52 -20.06 -8.41
N LEU A 870 -40.06 -18.98 -7.78
CA LEU A 870 -40.65 -18.49 -6.53
C LEU A 870 -42.10 -18.07 -6.72
N TYR A 871 -42.40 -17.35 -7.80
CA TYR A 871 -43.77 -17.02 -8.20
C TYR A 871 -44.63 -18.28 -8.38
N PHE A 872 -44.16 -19.27 -9.15
CA PHE A 872 -44.91 -20.51 -9.37
C PHE A 872 -45.17 -21.30 -8.08
N ARG A 873 -44.22 -21.30 -7.15
CA ARG A 873 -44.40 -21.89 -5.80
C ARG A 873 -45.49 -21.18 -5.01
N ALA A 874 -45.51 -19.84 -5.05
CA ALA A 874 -46.53 -19.06 -4.37
C ALA A 874 -47.94 -19.38 -4.91
N THR A 875 -48.07 -19.46 -6.23
CA THR A 875 -49.33 -19.81 -6.90
C THR A 875 -49.77 -21.24 -6.59
N LEU A 876 -48.85 -22.21 -6.51
CA LEU A 876 -49.17 -23.57 -6.09
C LEU A 876 -49.65 -23.63 -4.63
N ALA A 877 -48.98 -22.91 -3.72
CA ALA A 877 -49.40 -22.85 -2.32
C ALA A 877 -50.79 -22.22 -2.18
N GLU A 878 -51.12 -21.21 -3.01
CA GLU A 878 -52.46 -20.65 -3.07
C GLU A 878 -53.48 -21.69 -3.57
N ALA A 879 -53.18 -22.39 -4.67
CA ALA A 879 -54.06 -23.42 -5.24
C ALA A 879 -54.28 -24.60 -4.27
N ASP A 880 -53.27 -24.95 -3.47
CA ASP A 880 -53.30 -26.00 -2.45
C ASP A 880 -53.95 -25.52 -1.12
N GLN A 881 -54.57 -24.33 -1.11
CA GLN A 881 -55.26 -23.74 0.05
C GLN A 881 -54.38 -23.52 1.28
N GLN A 882 -53.12 -23.10 1.07
CA GLN A 882 -52.14 -22.80 2.12
C GLN A 882 -51.86 -21.28 2.21
N PRO A 883 -52.80 -20.47 2.71
CA PRO A 883 -52.73 -19.00 2.62
C PRO A 883 -51.53 -18.39 3.36
N LYS A 884 -51.10 -18.98 4.49
CA LYS A 884 -49.92 -18.50 5.23
C LYS A 884 -48.62 -18.68 4.43
N GLU A 885 -48.47 -19.83 3.77
CA GLU A 885 -47.29 -20.11 2.96
C GLU A 885 -47.31 -19.28 1.67
N ALA A 886 -48.46 -19.21 0.98
CA ALA A 886 -48.65 -18.37 -0.19
C ALA A 886 -48.32 -16.90 0.10
N GLY A 887 -48.86 -16.35 1.20
CA GLY A 887 -48.58 -14.98 1.64
C GLY A 887 -47.09 -14.74 1.92
N ARG A 888 -46.40 -15.69 2.57
CA ARG A 888 -44.95 -15.61 2.81
C ARG A 888 -44.15 -15.60 1.50
N LEU A 889 -44.49 -16.47 0.55
CA LEU A 889 -43.80 -16.58 -0.73
C LEU A 889 -44.05 -15.36 -1.62
N TYR A 890 -45.29 -14.84 -1.66
CA TYR A 890 -45.61 -13.60 -2.37
C TYR A 890 -44.91 -12.38 -1.75
N ALA A 891 -44.89 -12.25 -0.42
CA ALA A 891 -44.13 -11.18 0.23
C ALA A 891 -42.62 -11.25 -0.11
N GLN A 892 -42.05 -12.45 -0.12
CA GLN A 892 -40.67 -12.67 -0.54
C GLN A 892 -40.45 -12.25 -2.00
N LEU A 893 -41.37 -12.61 -2.91
CA LEU A 893 -41.31 -12.24 -4.32
C LEU A 893 -41.34 -10.72 -4.50
N VAL A 894 -42.30 -10.04 -3.86
CA VAL A 894 -42.45 -8.58 -3.90
C VAL A 894 -41.18 -7.88 -3.40
N GLN A 895 -40.53 -8.44 -2.39
CA GLN A 895 -39.30 -7.88 -1.83
C GLN A 895 -38.08 -8.07 -2.75
N GLN A 896 -37.91 -9.27 -3.29
CA GLN A 896 -36.67 -9.69 -3.97
C GLN A 896 -36.71 -9.48 -5.49
N ALA A 897 -37.90 -9.51 -6.08
CA ALA A 897 -38.09 -9.47 -7.53
C ALA A 897 -39.35 -8.68 -7.95
N PRO A 898 -39.40 -7.36 -7.68
CA PRO A 898 -40.48 -6.48 -8.13
C PRO A 898 -40.58 -6.35 -9.66
N PHE A 899 -39.66 -6.96 -10.41
CA PHE A 899 -39.69 -7.07 -11.87
C PHE A 899 -40.46 -8.28 -12.40
N VAL A 900 -40.89 -9.21 -11.54
CA VAL A 900 -41.71 -10.36 -11.95
C VAL A 900 -43.18 -9.94 -12.04
N GLU A 901 -43.54 -9.31 -13.15
CA GLU A 901 -44.82 -8.61 -13.35
C GLU A 901 -46.05 -9.49 -13.04
N ASN A 902 -46.17 -10.64 -13.71
CA ASN A 902 -47.31 -11.55 -13.51
C ASN A 902 -47.39 -12.07 -12.07
N GLY A 903 -46.24 -12.26 -11.43
CA GLY A 903 -46.18 -12.67 -10.04
C GLY A 903 -46.63 -11.60 -9.06
N LEU A 904 -46.37 -10.31 -9.34
CA LEU A 904 -46.92 -9.20 -8.56
C LEU A 904 -48.43 -9.07 -8.77
N VAL A 905 -48.93 -9.24 -10.01
CA VAL A 905 -50.37 -9.25 -10.28
C VAL A 905 -51.04 -10.40 -9.52
N ALA A 906 -50.44 -11.59 -9.51
CA ALA A 906 -50.94 -12.74 -8.75
C ALA A 906 -50.91 -12.48 -7.24
N ALA A 907 -49.83 -11.90 -6.70
CA ALA A 907 -49.71 -11.52 -5.30
C ALA A 907 -50.81 -10.52 -4.89
N ALA A 908 -51.05 -9.50 -5.71
CA ALA A 908 -52.12 -8.54 -5.47
C ALA A 908 -53.50 -9.20 -5.50
N ALA A 909 -53.76 -10.06 -6.49
CA ALA A 909 -55.01 -10.80 -6.58
C ALA A 909 -55.23 -11.74 -5.37
N PHE A 910 -54.17 -12.35 -4.84
CA PHE A 910 -54.20 -13.13 -3.60
C PHE A 910 -54.62 -12.26 -2.42
N HIS A 911 -54.00 -11.09 -2.23
CA HIS A 911 -54.36 -10.17 -1.14
C HIS A 911 -55.80 -9.67 -1.25
N THR A 912 -56.27 -9.34 -2.46
CA THR A 912 -57.68 -9.01 -2.70
C THR A 912 -58.62 -10.14 -2.29
N ARG A 913 -58.30 -11.41 -2.62
CA ARG A 913 -59.10 -12.58 -2.20
C ARG A 913 -59.11 -12.80 -0.68
N GLN A 914 -58.05 -12.39 0.02
CA GLN A 914 -57.97 -12.43 1.48
C GLN A 914 -58.66 -11.25 2.17
N GLY A 915 -59.25 -10.31 1.40
CA GLY A 915 -59.91 -9.12 1.94
C GLY A 915 -58.96 -7.97 2.28
N ASP A 916 -57.69 -8.03 1.86
CA ASP A 916 -56.67 -7.00 2.12
C ASP A 916 -56.39 -6.18 0.86
N ALA A 917 -57.33 -5.29 0.51
CA ALA A 917 -57.22 -4.44 -0.67
C ALA A 917 -56.05 -3.43 -0.58
N SER A 918 -55.69 -3.01 0.63
CA SER A 918 -54.56 -2.12 0.89
C SER A 918 -53.22 -2.79 0.57
N ALA A 919 -53.03 -4.05 1.00
CA ALA A 919 -51.83 -4.80 0.62
C ALA A 919 -51.75 -5.05 -0.89
N ALA A 920 -52.88 -5.37 -1.53
CA ALA A 920 -52.94 -5.55 -2.98
C ALA A 920 -52.50 -4.28 -3.74
N TYR A 921 -52.96 -3.11 -3.30
CA TYR A 921 -52.54 -1.82 -3.85
C TYR A 921 -51.05 -1.57 -3.65
N ASN A 922 -50.51 -1.78 -2.45
CA ASN A 922 -49.09 -1.55 -2.14
C ASN A 922 -48.15 -2.47 -2.93
N VAL A 923 -48.55 -3.72 -3.16
CA VAL A 923 -47.82 -4.66 -4.02
C VAL A 923 -47.71 -4.11 -5.45
N LEU A 924 -48.81 -3.63 -5.99
CA LEU A 924 -48.87 -3.09 -7.35
C LEU A 924 -48.15 -1.74 -7.46
N LEU A 925 -48.26 -0.88 -6.44
CA LEU A 925 -47.52 0.37 -6.35
C LEU A 925 -46.02 0.13 -6.49
N ARG A 926 -45.49 -0.80 -5.69
CA ARG A 926 -44.08 -1.19 -5.78
C ARG A 926 -43.70 -1.74 -7.16
N GLY A 927 -44.60 -2.48 -7.79
CA GLY A 927 -44.42 -2.97 -9.15
C GLY A 927 -44.30 -1.84 -10.18
N ILE A 928 -45.22 -0.86 -10.15
CA ILE A 928 -45.20 0.26 -11.10
C ILE A 928 -44.07 1.26 -10.82
N GLU A 929 -43.60 1.38 -9.57
CA GLU A 929 -42.40 2.16 -9.25
C GLU A 929 -41.15 1.55 -9.90
N TYR A 930 -41.09 0.22 -9.98
CA TYR A 930 -39.97 -0.51 -10.60
C TYR A 930 -40.10 -0.62 -12.13
N ASN A 931 -41.31 -0.90 -12.64
CA ASN A 931 -41.63 -0.93 -14.06
C ASN A 931 -42.85 -0.06 -14.40
N PRO A 932 -42.66 1.25 -14.63
CA PRO A 932 -43.75 2.22 -14.80
C PRO A 932 -44.44 2.17 -16.17
N GLN A 933 -44.02 1.29 -17.07
CA GLN A 933 -44.63 1.06 -18.39
C GLN A 933 -45.18 -0.36 -18.57
N SER A 934 -45.21 -1.16 -17.50
CA SER A 934 -45.77 -2.51 -17.55
C SER A 934 -47.29 -2.46 -17.75
N VAL A 935 -47.77 -2.89 -18.90
CA VAL A 935 -49.21 -2.95 -19.19
C VAL A 935 -49.96 -3.84 -18.19
N PRO A 936 -49.51 -5.07 -17.84
CA PRO A 936 -50.17 -5.89 -16.84
C PRO A 936 -50.26 -5.23 -15.46
N LEU A 937 -49.17 -4.61 -14.98
CA LEU A 937 -49.15 -3.95 -13.67
C LEU A 937 -50.01 -2.69 -13.66
N LEU A 938 -49.96 -1.87 -14.71
CA LEU A 938 -50.78 -0.66 -14.81
C LEU A 938 -52.27 -1.00 -14.82
N LYS A 939 -52.69 -2.02 -15.58
CA LYS A 939 -54.09 -2.49 -15.59
C LYS A 939 -54.53 -2.92 -14.19
N ALA A 940 -53.73 -3.76 -13.54
CA ALA A 940 -54.03 -4.25 -12.20
C ALA A 940 -54.04 -3.12 -11.15
N PHE A 941 -53.10 -2.15 -11.23
CA PHE A 941 -53.00 -1.02 -10.32
C PHE A 941 -54.20 -0.07 -10.43
N VAL A 942 -54.61 0.25 -11.66
CA VAL A 942 -55.79 1.10 -11.91
C VAL A 942 -57.05 0.48 -11.30
N LEU A 943 -57.22 -0.84 -11.45
CA LEU A 943 -58.36 -1.56 -10.86
C LEU A 943 -58.26 -1.69 -9.33
N SER A 944 -57.05 -1.86 -8.77
CA SER A 944 -56.87 -2.00 -7.31
C SER A 944 -57.05 -0.70 -6.54
N ALA A 945 -56.87 0.45 -7.19
CA ALA A 945 -57.13 1.77 -6.61
C ALA A 945 -58.62 2.03 -6.35
N VAL A 946 -59.51 1.38 -7.12
CA VAL A 946 -60.96 1.54 -6.99
C VAL A 946 -61.47 1.11 -5.62
N PRO A 947 -61.30 -0.13 -5.12
CA PRO A 947 -61.90 -0.57 -3.85
C PRO A 947 -61.43 0.19 -2.60
N ILE A 948 -60.29 0.90 -2.65
CA ILE A 948 -59.66 1.52 -1.46
C ILE A 948 -59.79 3.04 -1.36
N GLY A 949 -60.56 3.71 -2.22
CA GLY A 949 -60.68 5.17 -2.17
C GLY A 949 -59.82 5.95 -3.15
N LEU A 950 -58.77 5.35 -3.69
CA LEU A 950 -57.65 6.08 -4.30
C LEU A 950 -57.80 6.31 -5.81
N VAL A 951 -59.01 6.64 -6.28
CA VAL A 951 -59.35 6.78 -7.72
C VAL A 951 -58.51 7.86 -8.41
N GLU A 952 -58.15 8.94 -7.70
CA GLU A 952 -57.28 10.00 -8.21
C GLU A 952 -55.89 9.48 -8.61
N TYR A 953 -55.34 8.52 -7.85
CA TYR A 953 -54.05 7.89 -8.14
C TYR A 953 -54.10 6.98 -9.37
N ALA A 954 -55.29 6.59 -9.84
CA ALA A 954 -55.45 5.78 -11.05
C ALA A 954 -55.40 6.61 -12.35
N GLN A 955 -55.57 7.94 -12.28
CA GLN A 955 -55.69 8.78 -13.47
C GLN A 955 -54.43 8.78 -14.35
N GLN A 956 -53.26 8.98 -13.74
CA GLN A 956 -51.99 9.02 -14.48
C GLN A 956 -51.62 7.65 -15.09
N PRO A 957 -51.70 6.52 -14.35
CA PRO A 957 -51.55 5.18 -14.92
C PRO A 957 -52.54 4.88 -16.04
N LEU A 958 -53.79 5.31 -15.90
CA LEU A 958 -54.83 5.12 -16.92
C LEU A 958 -54.57 5.93 -18.19
N TYR A 959 -54.05 7.16 -18.08
CA TYR A 959 -53.58 7.93 -19.23
C TYR A 959 -52.42 7.21 -19.93
N ARG A 960 -51.45 6.72 -19.16
CA ARG A 960 -50.31 5.97 -19.70
C ARG A 960 -50.72 4.66 -20.38
N LEU A 961 -51.71 3.95 -19.87
CA LEU A 961 -52.28 2.79 -20.56
C LEU A 961 -52.84 3.17 -21.94
N GLY A 962 -53.43 4.36 -22.08
CA GLY A 962 -53.92 4.88 -23.35
C GLY A 962 -52.83 5.12 -24.38
N THR A 963 -51.58 5.38 -23.94
CA THR A 963 -50.43 5.54 -24.85
C THR A 963 -49.76 4.21 -25.21
N LEU A 964 -50.02 3.14 -24.45
CA LEU A 964 -49.36 1.84 -24.62
C LEU A 964 -50.25 0.78 -25.28
N LEU A 965 -51.57 0.92 -25.21
CA LEU A 965 -52.53 -0.02 -25.76
C LEU A 965 -53.02 0.40 -27.14
N SER A 966 -53.46 -0.57 -27.94
CA SER A 966 -54.24 -0.28 -29.15
C SER A 966 -55.55 0.43 -28.77
N PRO A 967 -56.14 1.25 -29.67
CA PRO A 967 -57.43 1.90 -29.40
C PRO A 967 -58.52 0.91 -28.96
N THR A 968 -58.54 -0.27 -29.60
CA THR A 968 -59.46 -1.37 -29.26
C THR A 968 -59.22 -1.89 -27.86
N ASP A 969 -57.99 -2.27 -27.52
CA ASP A 969 -57.66 -2.84 -26.20
C ASP A 969 -57.85 -1.81 -25.07
N TYR A 970 -57.58 -0.54 -25.35
CA TYR A 970 -57.82 0.54 -24.39
C TYR A 970 -59.31 0.71 -24.12
N SER A 971 -60.16 0.71 -25.15
CA SER A 971 -61.63 0.81 -24.98
C SER A 971 -62.21 -0.36 -24.18
N ILE A 972 -61.72 -1.58 -24.41
CA ILE A 972 -62.12 -2.77 -23.66
C ILE A 972 -61.76 -2.59 -22.18
N PHE A 973 -60.50 -2.23 -21.89
CA PHE A 973 -60.06 -2.01 -20.51
C PHE A 973 -60.78 -0.84 -19.84
N ARG A 974 -61.08 0.23 -20.58
CA ARG A 974 -61.81 1.39 -20.06
C ARG A 974 -63.21 0.99 -19.58
N THR A 975 -63.89 0.15 -20.35
CA THR A 975 -65.21 -0.40 -19.98
C THR A 975 -65.14 -1.20 -18.67
N GLU A 976 -64.08 -1.99 -18.49
CA GLU A 976 -63.84 -2.75 -17.25
C GLU A 976 -63.62 -1.82 -16.04
N TYR A 977 -62.82 -0.77 -16.21
CA TYR A 977 -62.57 0.21 -15.16
C TYR A 977 -63.84 1.00 -14.78
N ASP A 978 -64.60 1.48 -15.76
CA ASP A 978 -65.83 2.24 -15.51
C ASP A 978 -66.89 1.35 -14.81
N ALA A 979 -66.94 0.05 -15.14
CA ALA A 979 -67.78 -0.91 -14.43
C ALA A 979 -67.36 -1.11 -12.97
N ALA A 980 -66.06 -1.20 -12.69
CA ALA A 980 -65.53 -1.28 -11.33
C ALA A 980 -65.87 -0.03 -10.50
N LEU A 981 -65.77 1.16 -11.12
CA LEU A 981 -66.13 2.42 -10.48
C LEU A 981 -67.62 2.48 -10.13
N ALA A 982 -68.49 2.08 -11.07
CA ALA A 982 -69.93 2.03 -10.86
C ALA A 982 -70.32 1.08 -9.71
N ALA A 983 -69.70 -0.10 -9.66
CA ALA A 983 -69.93 -1.08 -8.59
C ALA A 983 -69.57 -0.52 -7.20
N ARG A 984 -68.49 0.26 -7.09
CA ARG A 984 -68.10 0.91 -5.85
C ARG A 984 -69.02 2.07 -5.46
N THR A 985 -69.42 2.91 -6.40
CA THR A 985 -70.38 3.99 -6.09
C THR A 985 -71.72 3.45 -5.62
N ALA A 986 -72.11 2.26 -6.07
CA ALA A 986 -73.29 1.56 -5.59
C ALA A 986 -73.11 0.96 -4.18
N SER A 987 -71.89 0.59 -3.78
CA SER A 987 -71.59 0.11 -2.41
C SER A 987 -71.39 1.23 -1.39
N ASP A 988 -70.92 2.42 -1.82
CA ASP A 988 -70.71 3.61 -0.98
C ASP A 988 -71.95 4.52 -0.89
N GLY A 989 -73.05 4.17 -1.57
CA GLY A 989 -74.32 4.91 -1.51
C GLY A 989 -75.00 4.78 -0.14
N PRO A 990 -75.61 5.85 0.40
CA PRO A 990 -76.34 5.75 1.66
C PRO A 990 -77.60 4.91 1.41
N TRP A 991 -77.75 3.82 2.18
CA TRP A 991 -78.88 2.90 2.27
C TRP A 991 -78.90 1.69 1.31
N ASN A 992 -78.43 0.55 1.85
CA ASN A 992 -79.30 -0.58 2.20
C ASN A 992 -78.95 -1.10 3.60
#